data_AF-A0A167LQ29-F1
#
_entry.id   AF-A0A167LQ29-F1
#
_cell.length_a   1.000
_cell.length_b   1.000
_cell.length_c   1.000
_cell.angle_alpha   90.00
_cell.angle_beta   90.00
_cell.angle_gamma   90.00
#
_symmetry.space_group_name_H-M   'P 1'
#
loop_
_entity.id
_entity.type
_entity.pdbx_description
1 polymer ?
#
loop_
_entity_poly.entity_id
_entity_poly.type
_entity_poly.pdbx_seq_one_letter_code
_entity_poly.pdbx_strand_id
1 'polypeptide(L)'
;MDGATGVTQCVIPEGRSFTYKFRIDPEQHGTYWYHAHSAVKRADGLYGGLVVHRPADERTGHSDLSRHDYDAEKLLLVGDWYHRGADTVLGEYKNYRNFAYEPVPDSLLINGVGSYNCSNARPARPIDCVETSPPTLSVAADKAVRLRIVNTGAAAGLSFQLQNGTVQLLTVDGGGYASGDTPRTPTIGVLYPGERMDVLLLPSDVPADEGHLLDTEIKMVLDAELMPMKNWALTRIQDFPLKWRRRSSTTTHERQHIPESVDVFNVKDARGVAVPRDSGVRQEPAETALLYTSLAINNFKHDEPWGEVNHTSWVWRDPTAKPLLALERDRWADGTEQANNLRTFHAPWFRDGQGRWIDLVVNNVDDKGHPFHLHGYAFHVIGARQLDLGRSYNPYEPGATEREAAFFDTETPLLKDTVYVQSHGYVVLRFPLDNVGVWLMHCHVLWHQAVGMAPQQASPASSISEQPTLSSAPHGHTPTEQERQIFHLLRTLTVRQVNGGIKPDFWSKNLLQATYVYPAIWHAALALAAMYQRANILRDFGDASVAEQYNTFALQQHIISFRFIIAMNHSRVSGAEQEMLLTASALYAGICLLRADLNQARAHAAGAAKLSKQWRFLDDETEQQVADGVIGRANTRQLIRDVYHSFHSIASFSEDIAAHFEAPVWHVTEPFASVDEAYYAYLNIHSGWARIKSWEPDNRPCRGASPSPGQMQVRQHALGLWTIRFEAYLQLGTYTKEDLDTIELLRLFCLFEETFDTIMIHRTPEVWIKNSHRWERIVKAAERLLEKQRSSGDATFSTRGVFYYSLSVQEVLRLTGFICRSGAIRRRIIKLLQQWRHCDGLWDNEISWKLVEAKMLMEEEALAADRSASCECVPDVFFCMDHRVAYVKMELPEEGGLGAHMKTGKQLKQGLPGQRWWIQLRR
;
A
#
# COMPACT_ATOMS: atom_id res chain seq x y z
N MET A 1 10.75 29.11 -16.90
CA MET A 1 9.76 29.98 -16.22
C MET A 1 8.40 29.32 -16.39
N ASP A 2 8.14 28.31 -15.57
CA ASP A 2 7.11 27.29 -15.81
C ASP A 2 5.69 27.70 -15.36
N GLY A 3 5.56 28.50 -14.29
CA GLY A 3 4.26 29.04 -13.88
C GLY A 3 3.44 28.14 -12.94
N ALA A 4 3.92 26.95 -12.58
CA ALA A 4 3.29 26.09 -11.59
C ALA A 4 3.39 26.70 -10.17
N THR A 5 2.24 27.12 -9.64
CA THR A 5 2.15 27.76 -8.32
C THR A 5 2.53 26.78 -7.21
N GLY A 6 3.38 27.20 -6.28
CA GLY A 6 3.89 26.37 -5.20
C GLY A 6 5.03 25.44 -5.63
N VAL A 7 5.27 25.28 -6.94
CA VAL A 7 6.36 24.45 -7.49
C VAL A 7 7.51 25.31 -7.98
N THR A 8 7.28 26.10 -9.03
CA THR A 8 8.32 26.93 -9.67
C THR A 8 8.22 28.41 -9.29
N GLN A 9 7.08 28.85 -8.75
CA GLN A 9 6.87 30.22 -8.31
C GLN A 9 5.78 30.36 -7.23
N CYS A 10 5.80 31.50 -6.52
CA CYS A 10 4.67 31.95 -5.69
C CYS A 10 3.47 32.38 -6.55
N VAL A 11 2.30 32.48 -5.92
CA VAL A 11 1.14 33.17 -6.51
C VAL A 11 1.50 34.64 -6.80
N ILE A 12 1.05 35.17 -7.93
CA ILE A 12 1.15 36.60 -8.24
C ILE A 12 0.06 37.33 -7.43
N PRO A 13 0.41 38.21 -6.47
CA PRO A 13 -0.58 38.87 -5.63
C PRO A 13 -1.47 39.84 -6.42
N GLU A 14 -2.66 40.11 -5.90
CA GLU A 14 -3.57 41.10 -6.48
C GLU A 14 -2.88 42.47 -6.64
N GLY A 15 -3.10 43.12 -7.78
CA GLY A 15 -2.48 44.41 -8.12
C GLY A 15 -0.97 44.35 -8.42
N ARG A 16 -0.35 43.16 -8.45
CA ARG A 16 1.06 42.97 -8.81
C ARG A 16 1.21 42.40 -10.22
N SER A 17 2.39 42.57 -10.78
CA SER A 17 2.77 42.08 -12.10
C SER A 17 4.00 41.18 -12.02
N PHE A 18 4.00 40.11 -12.80
CA PHE A 18 5.17 39.25 -13.02
C PHE A 18 5.37 39.07 -14.52
N THR A 19 6.63 39.10 -14.98
CA THR A 19 6.95 38.94 -16.41
C THR A 19 7.62 37.60 -16.64
N TYR A 20 6.93 36.70 -17.34
CA TYR A 20 7.50 35.45 -17.82
C TYR A 20 8.44 35.74 -18.99
N LYS A 21 9.72 35.43 -18.81
CA LYS A 21 10.74 35.51 -19.86
C LYS A 21 11.34 34.13 -20.09
N PHE A 22 11.06 33.56 -21.25
CA PHE A 22 11.63 32.30 -21.68
C PHE A 22 11.97 32.38 -23.17
N ARG A 23 12.89 31.54 -23.61
CA ARG A 23 13.28 31.39 -25.00
C ARG A 23 12.62 30.13 -25.54
N ILE A 24 12.03 30.23 -26.72
CA ILE A 24 11.56 29.07 -27.47
C ILE A 24 12.72 28.61 -28.34
N ASP A 25 13.08 27.34 -28.22
CA ASP A 25 14.14 26.76 -29.03
C ASP A 25 13.68 26.62 -30.50
N PRO A 26 14.54 26.83 -31.52
CA PRO A 26 14.17 26.59 -32.91
C PRO A 26 13.58 25.20 -33.22
N GLU A 27 13.89 24.19 -32.40
CA GLU A 27 13.34 22.84 -32.54
C GLU A 27 11.94 22.68 -31.91
N GLN A 28 11.51 23.62 -31.07
CA GLN A 28 10.18 23.63 -30.45
C GLN A 28 9.19 24.42 -31.30
N HIS A 29 8.38 23.70 -32.08
CA HIS A 29 7.30 24.26 -32.89
C HIS A 29 6.06 23.36 -32.82
N GLY A 30 4.87 23.93 -32.97
CA GLY A 30 3.62 23.18 -32.89
C GLY A 30 2.48 23.95 -32.23
N THR A 31 1.48 23.22 -31.77
CA THR A 31 0.31 23.77 -31.08
C THR A 31 0.47 23.61 -29.57
N TYR A 32 0.67 24.74 -28.91
CA TYR A 32 0.70 24.86 -27.46
C TYR A 32 -0.47 25.75 -27.00
N TRP A 33 -0.56 25.91 -25.70
CA TRP A 33 -1.54 26.75 -25.04
C TRP A 33 -0.98 27.12 -23.67
N TYR A 34 -1.53 28.17 -23.07
CA TYR A 34 -1.22 28.55 -21.70
C TYR A 34 -2.50 28.52 -20.88
N HIS A 35 -2.38 28.19 -19.60
CA HIS A 35 -3.50 28.24 -18.68
C HIS A 35 -3.03 28.58 -17.27
N ALA A 36 -3.97 29.03 -16.45
CA ALA A 36 -3.71 29.22 -15.03
C ALA A 36 -3.36 27.88 -14.37
N HIS A 37 -2.25 27.86 -13.66
CA HIS A 37 -1.83 26.77 -12.78
C HIS A 37 -1.94 27.18 -11.31
N SER A 38 -2.94 28.01 -11.01
CA SER A 38 -3.31 28.47 -9.68
C SER A 38 -4.70 27.95 -9.34
N ALA A 39 -4.76 26.98 -8.42
CA ALA A 39 -6.01 26.30 -8.04
C ALA A 39 -6.81 25.82 -9.27
N VAL A 40 -8.10 26.16 -9.34
CA VAL A 40 -9.02 25.72 -10.41
C VAL A 40 -9.37 26.83 -11.42
N LYS A 41 -8.60 27.93 -11.46
CA LYS A 41 -8.91 29.12 -12.28
C LYS A 41 -8.94 28.87 -13.79
N ARG A 42 -8.35 27.78 -14.26
CA ARG A 42 -8.49 27.35 -15.67
C ARG A 42 -9.96 27.11 -16.04
N ALA A 43 -10.75 26.48 -15.18
CA ALA A 43 -12.17 26.22 -15.44
C ALA A 43 -13.03 27.49 -15.46
N ASP A 44 -12.54 28.59 -14.88
CA ASP A 44 -13.18 29.91 -14.96
C ASP A 44 -12.78 30.69 -16.23
N GLY A 45 -12.05 30.08 -17.17
CA GLY A 45 -11.71 30.69 -18.46
C GLY A 45 -10.30 31.29 -18.57
N LEU A 46 -9.43 31.11 -17.57
CA LEU A 46 -8.08 31.67 -17.60
C LEU A 46 -7.10 30.77 -18.37
N TYR A 47 -7.23 30.80 -19.70
CA TYR A 47 -6.35 30.10 -20.64
C TYR A 47 -6.33 30.79 -22.02
N GLY A 48 -5.40 30.41 -22.88
CA GLY A 48 -5.33 30.88 -24.25
C GLY A 48 -4.39 30.07 -25.13
N GLY A 49 -4.47 30.31 -26.44
CA GLY A 49 -3.66 29.63 -27.44
C GLY A 49 -2.23 30.13 -27.52
N LEU A 50 -1.28 29.21 -27.77
CA LEU A 50 0.11 29.53 -28.09
C LEU A 50 0.55 28.68 -29.29
N VAL A 51 0.52 29.25 -30.49
CA VAL A 51 1.03 28.57 -31.69
C VAL A 51 2.45 29.03 -31.94
N VAL A 52 3.37 28.06 -32.06
CA VAL A 52 4.75 28.32 -32.44
C VAL A 52 5.00 27.75 -33.83
N HIS A 53 5.20 28.63 -34.81
CA HIS A 53 5.50 28.22 -36.16
C HIS A 53 6.94 27.76 -36.28
N ARG A 54 7.15 26.66 -37.01
CA ARG A 54 8.51 26.20 -37.35
C ARG A 54 9.21 27.28 -38.18
N PRO A 55 10.50 27.58 -37.89
CA PRO A 55 11.31 28.40 -38.77
C PRO A 55 11.30 27.84 -40.20
N ALA A 56 11.19 28.71 -41.20
CA ALA A 56 11.34 28.28 -42.59
C ALA A 56 12.75 27.70 -42.78
N ASP A 57 12.86 26.64 -43.57
CA ASP A 57 14.15 26.04 -43.90
C ASP A 57 15.02 27.07 -44.62
N GLU A 58 16.18 27.41 -44.04
CA GLU A 58 17.07 28.44 -44.60
C GLU A 58 17.60 28.10 -45.99
N ARG A 59 17.67 26.81 -46.35
CA ARG A 59 18.20 26.34 -47.65
C ARG A 59 17.13 26.23 -48.71
N THR A 60 15.94 25.73 -48.34
CA THR A 60 14.86 25.47 -49.31
C THR A 60 13.78 26.55 -49.31
N GLY A 61 13.74 27.42 -48.29
CA GLY A 61 12.66 28.39 -48.07
C GLY A 61 11.32 27.75 -47.69
N HIS A 62 11.26 26.42 -47.58
CA HIS A 62 10.02 25.71 -47.30
C HIS A 62 9.59 25.92 -45.85
N SER A 63 8.40 26.49 -45.68
CA SER A 63 7.65 26.55 -44.42
C SER A 63 6.77 25.31 -44.25
N ASP A 64 6.23 25.10 -43.04
CA ASP A 64 5.21 24.06 -42.80
C ASP A 64 4.02 24.16 -43.78
N LEU A 65 3.65 25.38 -44.18
CA LEU A 65 2.58 25.66 -45.14
C LEU A 65 2.88 25.04 -46.51
N SER A 66 4.10 25.22 -47.02
CA SER A 66 4.55 24.58 -48.27
C SER A 66 4.82 23.08 -48.14
N ARG A 67 5.23 22.61 -46.95
CA ARG A 67 5.55 21.19 -46.71
C ARG A 67 4.29 20.32 -46.65
N HIS A 68 3.20 20.84 -46.11
CA HIS A 68 1.94 20.10 -45.94
C HIS A 68 0.80 20.62 -46.84
N ASP A 69 1.11 21.53 -47.76
CA ASP A 69 0.24 22.05 -48.80
C ASP A 69 -1.15 22.55 -48.30
N TYR A 70 -1.14 23.35 -47.24
CA TYR A 70 -2.35 24.02 -46.70
C TYR A 70 -2.30 25.53 -46.96
N ASP A 71 -3.45 26.21 -46.98
CA ASP A 71 -3.51 27.67 -47.23
C ASP A 71 -3.90 28.48 -45.99
N ALA A 72 -4.55 27.83 -45.02
CA ALA A 72 -5.09 28.48 -43.84
C ALA A 72 -4.95 27.57 -42.63
N GLU A 73 -4.84 28.21 -41.47
CA GLU A 73 -4.89 27.53 -40.18
C GLU A 73 -5.89 28.21 -39.24
N LYS A 74 -6.52 27.41 -38.37
CA LYS A 74 -7.46 27.88 -37.35
C LYS A 74 -7.18 27.17 -36.04
N LEU A 75 -7.12 27.95 -34.96
CA LEU A 75 -7.02 27.43 -33.60
C LEU A 75 -8.41 27.29 -32.99
N LEU A 76 -8.70 26.11 -32.47
CA LEU A 76 -9.94 25.75 -31.79
C LEU A 76 -9.60 25.34 -30.35
N LEU A 77 -9.88 26.24 -29.41
CA LEU A 77 -9.84 25.95 -27.98
C LEU A 77 -11.20 25.38 -27.60
N VAL A 78 -11.25 24.08 -27.33
CA VAL A 78 -12.49 23.36 -27.04
C VAL A 78 -12.44 22.82 -25.63
N GLY A 79 -13.55 22.83 -24.91
CA GLY A 79 -13.58 22.29 -23.56
C GLY A 79 -14.95 22.26 -22.95
N ASP A 80 -15.11 21.45 -21.91
CA ASP A 80 -16.25 21.51 -21.03
C ASP A 80 -16.29 22.83 -20.23
N TRP A 81 -17.49 23.22 -19.79
CA TRP A 81 -17.74 24.47 -19.09
C TRP A 81 -18.79 24.31 -17.98
N TYR A 82 -18.60 25.03 -16.89
CA TYR A 82 -19.48 25.06 -15.73
C TYR A 82 -20.09 26.45 -15.60
N HIS A 83 -21.39 26.53 -15.31
CA HIS A 83 -22.07 27.82 -15.13
C HIS A 83 -21.82 28.47 -13.77
N ARG A 84 -21.16 27.76 -12.86
CA ARG A 84 -20.79 28.23 -11.53
C ARG A 84 -19.28 28.35 -11.45
N GLY A 85 -18.82 29.27 -10.60
CA GLY A 85 -17.40 29.44 -10.34
C GLY A 85 -16.75 28.12 -9.93
N ALA A 86 -15.57 27.85 -10.48
CA ALA A 86 -14.87 26.57 -10.34
C ALA A 86 -14.58 26.22 -8.87
N ASP A 87 -14.35 27.21 -8.00
CA ASP A 87 -14.18 27.00 -6.56
C ASP A 87 -15.44 26.40 -5.90
N THR A 88 -16.63 26.81 -6.36
CA THR A 88 -17.91 26.26 -5.88
C THR A 88 -18.10 24.82 -6.36
N VAL A 89 -17.74 24.54 -7.62
CA VAL A 89 -17.81 23.20 -8.20
C VAL A 89 -16.83 22.25 -7.49
N LEU A 90 -15.61 22.73 -7.21
CA LEU A 90 -14.62 21.99 -6.42
C LEU A 90 -15.13 21.70 -5.00
N GLY A 91 -15.79 22.66 -4.35
CA GLY A 91 -16.40 22.46 -3.03
C GLY A 91 -17.48 21.37 -3.03
N GLU A 92 -18.28 21.28 -4.09
CA GLU A 92 -19.24 20.17 -4.25
C GLU A 92 -18.54 18.84 -4.51
N TYR A 93 -17.50 18.83 -5.33
CA TYR A 93 -16.71 17.63 -5.60
C TYR A 93 -16.09 17.07 -4.31
N LYS A 94 -15.52 17.95 -3.48
CA LYS A 94 -14.91 17.59 -2.20
C LYS A 94 -15.90 17.08 -1.17
N ASN A 95 -17.17 17.48 -1.24
CA ASN A 95 -18.16 17.11 -0.25
C ASN A 95 -18.32 15.58 -0.16
N TYR A 96 -18.17 15.00 1.03
CA TYR A 96 -18.30 13.55 1.26
C TYR A 96 -19.63 12.97 0.73
N ARG A 97 -20.72 13.77 0.70
CA ARG A 97 -22.03 13.36 0.17
C ARG A 97 -22.04 13.15 -1.34
N ASN A 98 -21.03 13.65 -2.04
CA ASN A 98 -20.88 13.51 -3.48
C ASN A 98 -20.17 12.19 -3.87
N PHE A 99 -19.68 11.40 -2.90
CA PHE A 99 -19.03 10.09 -3.13
C PHE A 99 -17.89 10.13 -4.17
N ALA A 100 -17.17 11.25 -4.24
CA ALA A 100 -16.13 11.49 -5.24
C ALA A 100 -16.58 11.37 -6.71
N TYR A 101 -17.87 11.51 -7.00
CA TYR A 101 -18.34 11.59 -8.39
C TYR A 101 -17.87 12.88 -9.06
N GLU A 102 -17.26 12.76 -10.24
CA GLU A 102 -16.78 13.91 -10.98
C GLU A 102 -17.94 14.87 -11.29
N PRO A 103 -17.75 16.18 -11.07
CA PRO A 103 -18.72 17.18 -11.48
C PRO A 103 -18.97 17.07 -12.98
N VAL A 104 -20.24 16.91 -13.35
CA VAL A 104 -20.64 16.85 -14.75
C VAL A 104 -20.76 18.30 -15.26
N PRO A 105 -20.13 18.65 -16.39
CA PRO A 105 -20.19 20.02 -16.91
C PRO A 105 -21.60 20.40 -17.36
N ASP A 106 -21.83 21.70 -17.49
CA ASP A 106 -23.12 22.27 -17.90
C ASP A 106 -23.18 22.51 -19.42
N SER A 107 -22.03 22.83 -20.02
CA SER A 107 -21.92 23.23 -21.43
C SER A 107 -20.62 22.74 -22.07
N LEU A 108 -20.57 22.80 -23.39
CA LEU A 108 -19.37 22.63 -24.22
C LEU A 108 -19.10 23.95 -24.92
N LEU A 109 -17.86 24.44 -24.87
CA LEU A 109 -17.45 25.67 -25.55
C LEU A 109 -16.44 25.39 -26.66
N ILE A 110 -16.54 26.15 -27.75
CA ILE A 110 -15.50 26.31 -28.76
C ILE A 110 -15.13 27.78 -28.85
N ASN A 111 -13.85 28.11 -28.64
CA ASN A 111 -13.33 29.47 -28.61
C ASN A 111 -14.18 30.41 -27.71
N GLY A 112 -14.67 29.89 -26.58
CA GLY A 112 -15.44 30.65 -25.58
C GLY A 112 -16.95 30.75 -25.83
N VAL A 113 -17.48 30.15 -26.90
CA VAL A 113 -18.91 30.19 -27.23
C VAL A 113 -19.47 28.77 -27.32
N GLY A 114 -20.66 28.55 -26.80
CA GLY A 114 -21.36 27.27 -26.85
C GLY A 114 -22.87 27.46 -26.73
N SER A 115 -23.61 26.35 -26.77
CA SER A 115 -25.07 26.37 -26.65
C SER A 115 -25.54 25.70 -25.35
N TYR A 116 -26.58 26.28 -24.75
CA TYR A 116 -27.28 25.76 -23.59
C TYR A 116 -28.79 25.96 -23.75
N ASN A 117 -29.59 24.93 -23.49
CA ASN A 117 -31.05 25.05 -23.54
C ASN A 117 -31.56 25.76 -22.29
N CYS A 118 -31.94 27.03 -22.42
CA CYS A 118 -32.44 27.86 -21.31
C CYS A 118 -33.65 27.25 -20.58
N SER A 119 -34.45 26.39 -21.24
CA SER A 119 -35.58 25.71 -20.60
C SER A 119 -35.14 24.71 -19.52
N ASN A 120 -33.88 24.27 -19.55
CA ASN A 120 -33.29 23.38 -18.54
C ASN A 120 -32.71 24.14 -17.34
N ALA A 121 -32.73 25.48 -17.36
CA ALA A 121 -32.29 26.30 -16.25
C ALA A 121 -33.17 26.04 -15.01
N ARG A 122 -32.56 25.62 -13.90
CA ARG A 122 -33.30 25.32 -12.67
C ARG A 122 -33.49 26.58 -11.84
N PRO A 123 -34.68 26.84 -11.26
CA PRO A 123 -34.90 27.99 -10.38
C PRO A 123 -33.96 28.05 -9.17
N ALA A 124 -33.51 26.89 -8.66
CA ALA A 124 -32.56 26.80 -7.55
C ALA A 124 -31.11 27.17 -7.94
N ARG A 125 -30.81 27.27 -9.24
CA ARG A 125 -29.49 27.65 -9.79
C ARG A 125 -29.72 28.55 -11.01
N PRO A 126 -30.20 29.79 -10.80
CA PRO A 126 -30.56 30.67 -11.90
C PRO A 126 -29.33 31.03 -12.72
N ILE A 127 -29.49 31.03 -14.04
CA ILE A 127 -28.49 31.48 -15.00
C ILE A 127 -29.07 32.64 -15.81
N ASP A 128 -28.23 33.60 -16.16
CA ASP A 128 -28.60 34.66 -17.09
C ASP A 128 -28.48 34.10 -18.51
N CYS A 129 -29.59 33.57 -19.03
CA CYS A 129 -29.61 32.87 -20.30
C CYS A 129 -29.94 33.83 -21.43
N VAL A 130 -28.98 34.01 -22.35
CA VAL A 130 -29.15 34.82 -23.55
C VAL A 130 -29.16 33.88 -24.76
N GLU A 131 -30.18 34.01 -25.61
CA GLU A 131 -30.19 33.28 -26.88
C GLU A 131 -29.07 33.79 -27.79
N THR A 132 -28.16 32.90 -28.17
CA THR A 132 -27.05 33.20 -29.07
C THR A 132 -27.00 32.17 -30.19
N SER A 133 -26.72 32.61 -31.42
CA SER A 133 -26.47 31.70 -32.54
C SER A 133 -25.17 30.91 -32.33
N PRO A 134 -25.11 29.62 -32.72
CA PRO A 134 -23.88 28.83 -32.65
C PRO A 134 -22.72 29.53 -33.39
N PRO A 135 -21.48 29.46 -32.87
CA PRO A 135 -20.34 30.07 -33.51
C PRO A 135 -20.08 29.38 -34.86
N THR A 136 -20.01 30.17 -35.92
CA THR A 136 -19.73 29.68 -37.28
C THR A 136 -18.24 29.79 -37.58
N LEU A 137 -17.58 28.68 -37.90
CA LEU A 137 -16.21 28.69 -38.38
C LEU A 137 -16.20 29.04 -39.88
N SER A 138 -15.59 30.17 -40.24
CA SER A 138 -15.46 30.58 -41.64
C SER A 138 -14.02 30.47 -42.12
N VAL A 139 -13.81 29.79 -43.24
CA VAL A 139 -12.48 29.60 -43.85
C VAL A 139 -12.54 29.93 -45.34
N ALA A 140 -11.49 30.59 -45.85
CA ALA A 140 -11.33 30.86 -47.27
C ALA A 140 -9.99 30.32 -47.76
N ALA A 141 -10.02 29.16 -48.43
CA ALA A 141 -8.84 28.40 -48.85
C ALA A 141 -9.13 27.61 -50.15
N ASP A 142 -8.12 27.48 -51.01
CA ASP A 142 -8.20 26.62 -52.21
C ASP A 142 -7.58 25.25 -51.95
N LYS A 143 -6.61 25.19 -51.03
CA LYS A 143 -5.95 23.97 -50.55
C LYS A 143 -6.45 23.53 -49.18
N ALA A 144 -5.73 22.62 -48.55
CA ALA A 144 -6.06 22.11 -47.22
C ALA A 144 -6.11 23.22 -46.16
N VAL A 145 -6.84 22.96 -45.07
CA VAL A 145 -6.92 23.83 -43.90
C VAL A 145 -6.42 23.07 -42.68
N ARG A 146 -5.47 23.63 -41.94
CA ARG A 146 -4.98 23.06 -40.67
C ARG A 146 -5.86 23.53 -39.51
N LEU A 147 -6.63 22.62 -38.93
CA LEU A 147 -7.31 22.87 -37.66
C LEU A 147 -6.42 22.42 -36.52
N ARG A 148 -6.12 23.33 -35.60
CA ARG A 148 -5.35 23.10 -34.37
C ARG A 148 -6.34 22.99 -33.23
N ILE A 149 -6.56 21.79 -32.71
CA ILE A 149 -7.58 21.50 -31.71
C ILE A 149 -6.89 21.30 -30.37
N VAL A 150 -7.31 22.06 -29.36
CA VAL A 150 -6.77 22.01 -28.00
C VAL A 150 -7.91 21.65 -27.06
N ASN A 151 -7.76 20.57 -26.29
CA ASN A 151 -8.69 20.30 -25.20
C ASN A 151 -8.30 21.11 -23.96
N THR A 152 -9.01 22.22 -23.76
CA THR A 152 -8.89 23.14 -22.63
C THR A 152 -9.77 22.76 -21.43
N GLY A 153 -10.65 21.76 -21.60
CA GLY A 153 -11.68 21.35 -20.64
C GLY A 153 -11.14 20.93 -19.27
N ALA A 154 -11.98 21.03 -18.25
CA ALA A 154 -11.60 20.69 -16.89
C ALA A 154 -11.61 19.18 -16.64
N ALA A 155 -12.43 18.39 -17.36
CA ALA A 155 -12.57 16.97 -17.08
C ALA A 155 -12.79 16.09 -18.32
N ALA A 156 -13.62 16.52 -19.27
CA ALA A 156 -14.12 15.64 -20.32
C ALA A 156 -13.12 15.47 -21.48
N GLY A 157 -13.03 14.23 -21.98
CA GLY A 157 -12.40 13.95 -23.27
C GLY A 157 -13.23 14.53 -24.43
N LEU A 158 -12.60 14.69 -25.59
CA LEU A 158 -13.21 15.34 -26.76
C LEU A 158 -12.99 14.52 -28.02
N SER A 159 -14.05 14.24 -28.76
CA SER A 159 -13.98 13.72 -30.12
C SER A 159 -14.47 14.75 -31.12
N PHE A 160 -13.74 14.84 -32.22
CA PHE A 160 -14.01 15.73 -33.35
C PHE A 160 -14.53 14.88 -34.51
N GLN A 161 -15.64 15.32 -35.12
CA GLN A 161 -16.16 14.74 -36.34
C GLN A 161 -16.43 15.83 -37.37
N LEU A 162 -16.00 15.59 -38.60
CA LEU A 162 -16.37 16.38 -39.76
C LEU A 162 -17.55 15.70 -40.47
N GLN A 163 -18.67 16.41 -40.60
CA GLN A 163 -19.79 15.89 -41.40
C GLN A 163 -19.42 15.92 -42.90
N ASN A 164 -19.79 14.86 -43.63
CA ASN A 164 -19.61 14.77 -45.08
C ASN A 164 -18.18 15.03 -45.57
N GLY A 165 -17.16 14.62 -44.80
CA GLY A 165 -15.76 14.68 -45.21
C GLY A 165 -14.82 13.94 -44.27
N THR A 166 -13.52 13.98 -44.57
CA THR A 166 -12.48 13.35 -43.75
C THR A 166 -11.42 14.34 -43.30
N VAL A 167 -10.73 13.98 -42.23
CA VAL A 167 -9.56 14.69 -41.72
C VAL A 167 -8.36 13.76 -41.66
N GLN A 168 -7.17 14.34 -41.79
CA GLN A 168 -5.90 13.65 -41.61
C GLN A 168 -5.20 14.18 -40.36
N LEU A 169 -4.84 13.30 -39.42
CA LEU A 169 -4.02 13.67 -38.27
C LEU A 169 -2.60 14.04 -38.75
N LEU A 170 -2.12 15.21 -38.36
CA LEU A 170 -0.81 15.74 -38.74
C LEU A 170 0.17 15.68 -37.58
N THR A 171 -0.17 16.34 -36.47
CA THR A 171 0.64 16.33 -35.24
C THR A 171 -0.23 16.16 -34.02
N VAL A 172 0.34 15.58 -32.97
CA VAL A 172 -0.19 15.59 -31.61
C VAL A 172 0.70 16.46 -30.72
N ASP A 173 0.09 17.09 -29.71
CA ASP A 173 0.74 17.92 -28.71
C ASP A 173 1.70 18.96 -29.30
N GLY A 174 2.86 19.20 -28.67
CA GLY A 174 3.86 20.19 -29.06
C GLY A 174 4.63 19.91 -30.36
N GLY A 175 4.00 19.23 -31.33
CA GLY A 175 4.59 18.97 -32.66
C GLY A 175 5.03 17.53 -32.91
N GLY A 176 4.52 16.56 -32.16
CA GLY A 176 4.75 15.13 -32.41
C GLY A 176 4.06 14.68 -33.69
N TYR A 177 4.81 14.45 -34.76
CA TYR A 177 4.23 14.05 -36.04
C TYR A 177 3.63 12.64 -35.98
N ALA A 178 2.40 12.52 -36.49
CA ALA A 178 1.80 11.23 -36.75
C ALA A 178 2.38 10.63 -38.05
N SER A 179 2.40 9.30 -38.15
CA SER A 179 2.82 8.59 -39.35
C SER A 179 1.90 8.94 -40.53
N GLY A 180 2.48 9.02 -41.73
CA GLY A 180 1.74 9.21 -42.98
C GLY A 180 0.74 8.09 -43.27
N ASP A 181 0.91 6.92 -42.64
CA ASP A 181 0.00 5.77 -42.75
C ASP A 181 -1.26 5.90 -41.87
N THR A 182 -1.36 6.95 -41.05
CA THR A 182 -2.55 7.21 -40.23
C THR A 182 -3.76 7.38 -41.14
N PRO A 183 -4.85 6.61 -40.93
CA PRO A 183 -5.99 6.63 -41.84
C PRO A 183 -6.67 7.99 -41.85
N ARG A 184 -7.14 8.38 -43.04
CA ARG A 184 -8.09 9.50 -43.15
C ARG A 184 -9.43 9.05 -42.63
N THR A 185 -10.01 9.84 -41.75
CA THR A 185 -11.23 9.46 -41.02
C THR A 185 -12.18 10.65 -40.91
N PRO A 186 -13.51 10.45 -40.96
CA PRO A 186 -14.47 11.49 -40.64
C PRO A 186 -14.45 11.86 -39.14
N THR A 187 -14.03 10.92 -38.28
CA THR A 187 -14.13 11.06 -36.81
C THR A 187 -12.82 10.67 -36.14
N ILE A 188 -12.31 11.55 -35.28
CA ILE A 188 -11.04 11.40 -34.55
C ILE A 188 -11.19 11.86 -33.10
N GLY A 189 -10.59 11.11 -32.18
CA GLY A 189 -10.68 11.32 -30.73
C GLY A 189 -10.54 9.99 -30.01
N VAL A 190 -10.40 9.88 -28.70
CA VAL A 190 -10.67 10.91 -27.71
C VAL A 190 -9.40 11.69 -27.42
N LEU A 191 -9.50 13.02 -27.51
CA LEU A 191 -8.48 13.98 -27.10
C LEU A 191 -8.78 14.41 -25.65
N TYR A 192 -7.93 14.05 -24.71
CA TYR A 192 -8.14 14.33 -23.28
C TYR A 192 -7.67 15.73 -22.88
N PRO A 193 -8.14 16.28 -21.74
CA PRO A 193 -7.68 17.57 -21.23
C PRO A 193 -6.15 17.68 -21.26
N GLY A 194 -5.64 18.77 -21.83
CA GLY A 194 -4.20 19.01 -21.98
C GLY A 194 -3.60 18.54 -23.30
N GLU A 195 -4.20 17.55 -23.96
CA GLU A 195 -3.75 17.09 -25.28
C GLU A 195 -4.15 18.05 -26.40
N ARG A 196 -3.34 18.05 -27.45
CA ARG A 196 -3.61 18.80 -28.69
C ARG A 196 -3.50 17.88 -29.88
N MET A 197 -4.26 18.19 -30.92
CA MET A 197 -4.08 17.58 -32.23
C MET A 197 -4.22 18.62 -33.31
N ASP A 198 -3.39 18.52 -34.33
CA ASP A 198 -3.55 19.26 -35.57
C ASP A 198 -4.03 18.30 -36.65
N VAL A 199 -5.12 18.67 -37.30
CA VAL A 199 -5.71 17.90 -38.39
C VAL A 199 -5.78 18.73 -39.65
N LEU A 200 -5.59 18.09 -40.80
CA LEU A 200 -5.76 18.69 -42.12
C LEU A 200 -7.14 18.36 -42.66
N LEU A 201 -7.87 19.39 -43.07
CA LEU A 201 -9.14 19.31 -43.79
C LEU A 201 -8.83 19.45 -45.27
N LEU A 202 -9.17 18.43 -46.07
CA LEU A 202 -8.83 18.36 -47.48
C LEU A 202 -9.98 18.87 -48.36
N PRO A 203 -9.71 19.69 -49.41
CA PRO A 203 -10.77 20.21 -50.29
C PRO A 203 -11.49 19.14 -51.11
N SER A 204 -10.82 18.01 -51.40
CA SER A 204 -11.34 16.89 -52.20
C SER A 204 -12.47 16.12 -51.54
N ASP A 205 -12.61 16.26 -50.23
CA ASP A 205 -13.44 15.38 -49.41
C ASP A 205 -14.72 16.08 -48.92
N VAL A 206 -15.03 17.30 -49.40
CA VAL A 206 -16.22 18.06 -49.02
C VAL A 206 -17.00 18.49 -50.29
N PRO A 207 -18.29 18.14 -50.45
CA PRO A 207 -19.06 18.40 -51.67
C PRO A 207 -19.41 19.88 -51.85
N ALA A 208 -18.91 20.53 -52.92
CA ALA A 208 -19.18 21.94 -53.24
C ALA A 208 -20.40 22.09 -54.17
N ASP A 209 -21.41 22.85 -53.74
CA ASP A 209 -22.51 23.29 -54.59
C ASP A 209 -22.12 24.48 -55.49
N GLU A 210 -22.96 24.77 -56.50
CA GLU A 210 -22.76 25.74 -57.61
C GLU A 210 -22.46 27.21 -57.20
N GLY A 211 -22.30 27.52 -55.90
CA GLY A 211 -22.03 28.86 -55.35
C GLY A 211 -20.65 29.09 -54.71
N HIS A 212 -19.68 28.17 -54.85
CA HIS A 212 -18.33 28.25 -54.23
C HIS A 212 -18.28 28.26 -52.68
N LEU A 213 -19.41 27.99 -52.02
CA LEU A 213 -19.56 27.89 -50.57
C LEU A 213 -19.93 26.46 -50.21
N LEU A 214 -19.09 25.84 -49.36
CA LEU A 214 -19.33 24.58 -48.69
C LEU A 214 -19.96 24.88 -47.33
N ASP A 215 -21.21 24.45 -47.14
CA ASP A 215 -21.87 24.43 -45.84
C ASP A 215 -21.77 23.00 -45.28
N THR A 216 -20.91 22.81 -44.28
CA THR A 216 -20.82 21.56 -43.51
C THR A 216 -20.84 21.86 -42.01
N GLU A 217 -20.84 20.83 -41.18
CA GLU A 217 -20.86 20.96 -39.73
C GLU A 217 -19.69 20.19 -39.10
N ILE A 218 -19.11 20.81 -38.08
CA ILE A 218 -18.19 20.17 -37.16
C ILE A 218 -19.01 19.68 -35.98
N LYS A 219 -19.04 18.37 -35.76
CA LYS A 219 -19.65 17.77 -34.59
C LYS A 219 -18.58 17.57 -33.52
N MET A 220 -18.77 18.21 -32.37
CA MET A 220 -17.94 18.02 -31.20
C MET A 220 -18.68 17.16 -30.18
N VAL A 221 -17.99 16.15 -29.66
CA VAL A 221 -18.55 15.17 -28.73
C VAL A 221 -17.71 15.16 -27.47
N LEU A 222 -18.32 15.52 -26.34
CA LEU A 222 -17.69 15.28 -25.03
C LEU A 222 -17.79 13.80 -24.67
N ASP A 223 -16.69 13.19 -24.26
CA ASP A 223 -16.65 11.80 -23.80
C ASP A 223 -17.37 11.67 -22.44
N ALA A 224 -18.09 10.55 -22.24
CA ALA A 224 -18.93 10.34 -21.07
C ALA A 224 -18.22 9.56 -19.94
N GLU A 225 -16.97 9.12 -20.12
CA GLU A 225 -16.24 8.29 -19.16
C GLU A 225 -16.21 8.90 -17.74
N LEU A 226 -15.92 10.21 -17.64
CA LEU A 226 -15.88 10.94 -16.37
C LEU A 226 -17.20 11.67 -16.06
N MET A 227 -18.33 11.16 -16.57
CA MET A 227 -19.67 11.71 -16.32
C MET A 227 -20.56 10.65 -15.64
N PRO A 228 -20.30 10.29 -14.38
CA PRO A 228 -21.00 9.19 -13.69
C PRO A 228 -22.49 9.48 -13.48
N MET A 229 -22.87 10.75 -13.45
CA MET A 229 -24.26 11.20 -13.35
C MET A 229 -24.72 11.86 -14.66
N LYS A 230 -25.99 11.69 -15.02
CA LYS A 230 -26.56 12.36 -16.18
C LYS A 230 -26.90 13.82 -15.85
N ASN A 231 -26.22 14.77 -16.48
CA ASN A 231 -26.68 16.16 -16.53
C ASN A 231 -27.63 16.35 -17.71
N TRP A 232 -28.92 16.49 -17.44
CA TRP A 232 -29.95 16.70 -18.48
C TRP A 232 -29.85 18.06 -19.17
N ALA A 233 -29.16 19.01 -18.55
CA ALA A 233 -28.93 20.33 -19.14
C ALA A 233 -27.77 20.33 -20.14
N LEU A 234 -26.82 19.39 -19.99
CA LEU A 234 -25.67 19.26 -20.86
C LEU A 234 -26.06 18.70 -22.23
N THR A 235 -25.83 19.49 -23.27
CA THR A 235 -25.87 19.01 -24.66
C THR A 235 -24.46 18.53 -25.02
N ARG A 236 -24.22 17.24 -24.80
CA ARG A 236 -22.89 16.59 -24.93
C ARG A 236 -22.35 16.57 -26.37
N ILE A 237 -23.26 16.52 -27.35
CA ILE A 237 -22.97 16.49 -28.78
C ILE A 237 -23.46 17.82 -29.33
N GLN A 238 -22.54 18.66 -29.81
CA GLN A 238 -22.90 19.96 -30.41
C GLN A 238 -22.36 20.05 -31.83
N ASP A 239 -23.19 20.60 -32.71
CA ASP A 239 -22.88 20.85 -34.10
C ASP A 239 -22.54 22.33 -34.29
N PHE A 240 -21.43 22.60 -34.98
CA PHE A 240 -20.94 23.94 -35.27
C PHE A 240 -20.84 24.14 -36.78
N PRO A 241 -21.49 25.16 -37.35
CA PRO A 241 -21.43 25.40 -38.78
C PRO A 241 -20.00 25.73 -39.24
N LEU A 242 -19.55 25.07 -40.30
CA LEU A 242 -18.30 25.35 -41.01
C LEU A 242 -18.64 25.86 -42.41
N LYS A 243 -18.37 27.14 -42.65
CA LYS A 243 -18.49 27.80 -43.94
C LYS A 243 -17.13 27.84 -44.63
N TRP A 244 -16.96 27.08 -45.69
CA TRP A 244 -15.73 27.07 -46.47
C TRP A 244 -15.96 27.68 -47.86
N ARG A 245 -15.31 28.83 -48.11
CA ARG A 245 -15.31 29.51 -49.41
C ARG A 245 -14.03 29.21 -50.20
N ARG A 246 -14.15 28.67 -51.42
CA ARG A 246 -13.01 28.56 -52.36
C ARG A 246 -12.69 29.92 -52.99
N ARG A 247 -11.42 30.25 -53.22
CA ARG A 247 -10.97 31.52 -53.83
C ARG A 247 -10.85 31.41 -55.36
N SER A 248 -10.64 30.21 -55.92
CA SER A 248 -10.58 29.97 -57.37
C SER A 248 -11.64 28.96 -57.86
N SER A 249 -12.09 29.11 -59.11
CA SER A 249 -13.16 28.30 -59.73
C SER A 249 -12.66 27.05 -60.48
N THR A 250 -11.36 26.74 -60.39
CA THR A 250 -10.69 25.81 -61.31
C THR A 250 -9.95 24.71 -60.58
N THR A 251 -10.66 23.71 -60.06
CA THR A 251 -10.15 22.34 -59.99
C THR A 251 -11.30 21.35 -59.74
N THR A 252 -11.60 20.56 -60.76
CA THR A 252 -12.33 19.29 -60.67
C THR A 252 -11.41 18.26 -60.01
N HIS A 253 -11.76 17.77 -58.83
CA HIS A 253 -11.10 16.64 -58.19
C HIS A 253 -12.03 15.43 -58.17
N GLU A 254 -11.48 14.26 -58.49
CA GLU A 254 -12.20 12.99 -58.46
C GLU A 254 -12.65 12.64 -57.03
N ARG A 255 -13.90 12.20 -56.90
CA ARG A 255 -14.51 11.71 -55.66
C ARG A 255 -13.73 10.49 -55.17
N GLN A 256 -13.06 10.57 -54.02
CA GLN A 256 -12.63 9.38 -53.30
C GLN A 256 -13.83 8.78 -52.53
N HIS A 257 -13.94 7.45 -52.56
CA HIS A 257 -15.01 6.72 -51.87
C HIS A 257 -14.80 6.82 -50.36
N ILE A 258 -15.72 7.51 -49.67
CA ILE A 258 -15.73 7.64 -48.21
C ILE A 258 -16.29 6.35 -47.62
N PRO A 259 -15.56 5.61 -46.76
CA PRO A 259 -16.10 4.46 -46.06
C PRO A 259 -17.26 4.87 -45.15
N GLU A 260 -18.42 4.20 -45.25
CA GLU A 260 -19.63 4.52 -44.47
C GLU A 260 -19.53 4.19 -42.97
N SER A 261 -18.53 3.39 -42.54
CA SER A 261 -18.34 3.04 -41.14
C SER A 261 -16.87 2.98 -40.75
N VAL A 262 -16.43 3.96 -39.96
CA VAL A 262 -15.26 3.82 -39.09
C VAL A 262 -15.67 4.38 -37.73
N ASP A 263 -15.69 3.50 -36.73
CA ASP A 263 -15.75 3.88 -35.32
C ASP A 263 -14.67 4.94 -35.03
N VAL A 264 -14.92 5.86 -34.09
CA VAL A 264 -14.01 6.96 -33.73
C VAL A 264 -12.53 6.52 -33.76
N PHE A 265 -11.70 7.10 -34.63
CA PHE A 265 -10.27 6.77 -34.66
C PHE A 265 -9.59 7.32 -33.41
N ASN A 266 -9.09 6.40 -32.55
CA ASN A 266 -8.45 6.77 -31.30
C ASN A 266 -7.05 7.35 -31.50
N VAL A 267 -6.83 8.55 -30.97
CA VAL A 267 -5.51 9.21 -31.02
C VAL A 267 -4.44 8.33 -30.35
N LYS A 268 -4.81 7.51 -29.37
CA LYS A 268 -3.90 6.54 -28.75
C LYS A 268 -3.38 5.45 -29.71
N ASP A 269 -4.13 5.16 -30.78
CA ASP A 269 -3.80 4.13 -31.77
C ASP A 269 -2.96 4.69 -32.93
N ALA A 270 -2.74 6.01 -32.96
CA ALA A 270 -1.83 6.63 -33.90
C ALA A 270 -0.38 6.26 -33.60
N ARG A 271 0.45 6.23 -34.65
CA ARG A 271 1.90 6.00 -34.55
C ARG A 271 2.65 7.26 -34.89
N GLY A 272 3.85 7.42 -34.31
CA GLY A 272 4.77 8.49 -34.65
C GLY A 272 5.53 8.23 -35.94
N VAL A 273 6.34 9.21 -36.33
CA VAL A 273 7.36 9.02 -37.39
C VAL A 273 8.48 8.13 -36.86
N ALA A 274 9.05 7.29 -37.73
CA ALA A 274 10.12 6.38 -37.34
C ALA A 274 11.33 7.13 -36.76
N VAL A 275 11.75 6.76 -35.55
CA VAL A 275 12.91 7.35 -34.89
C VAL A 275 14.22 6.72 -35.42
N PRO A 276 15.32 7.47 -35.57
CA PRO A 276 16.61 6.94 -36.01
C PRO A 276 17.11 5.77 -35.16
N ARG A 277 17.84 4.82 -35.76
CA ARG A 277 18.33 3.61 -35.08
C ARG A 277 19.30 3.90 -33.92
N ASP A 278 20.03 5.00 -34.03
CA ASP A 278 20.98 5.50 -33.04
C ASP A 278 20.33 6.38 -31.95
N SER A 279 19.03 6.69 -32.07
CA SER A 279 18.29 7.43 -31.06
C SER A 279 18.26 6.69 -29.73
N GLY A 280 18.41 7.41 -28.62
CA GLY A 280 18.28 6.85 -27.27
C GLY A 280 16.88 6.30 -26.95
N VAL A 281 15.86 6.65 -27.75
CA VAL A 281 14.54 6.01 -27.68
C VAL A 281 14.62 4.50 -27.94
N ARG A 282 15.50 4.06 -28.84
CA ARG A 282 15.69 2.65 -29.20
C ARG A 282 16.73 1.92 -28.33
N GLN A 283 17.36 2.63 -27.41
CA GLN A 283 18.36 2.07 -26.50
C GLN A 283 17.70 1.71 -25.16
N GLU A 284 18.34 0.84 -24.38
CA GLU A 284 17.90 0.59 -23.01
C GLU A 284 18.02 1.88 -22.16
N PRO A 285 17.06 2.14 -21.26
CA PRO A 285 17.06 3.36 -20.47
C PRO A 285 18.16 3.30 -19.41
N ALA A 286 18.71 4.45 -19.05
CA ALA A 286 19.70 4.54 -17.98
C ALA A 286 19.08 4.35 -16.59
N GLU A 287 17.81 4.75 -16.44
CA GLU A 287 17.04 4.65 -15.22
C GLU A 287 15.59 4.29 -15.55
N THR A 288 14.91 3.58 -14.64
CA THR A 288 13.47 3.34 -14.72
C THR A 288 12.85 3.83 -13.42
N ALA A 289 11.69 4.47 -13.50
CA ALA A 289 10.92 4.97 -12.37
C ALA A 289 9.50 4.42 -12.45
N LEU A 290 8.91 4.16 -11.29
CA LEU A 290 7.61 3.53 -11.16
C LEU A 290 6.69 4.40 -10.32
N LEU A 291 5.54 4.77 -10.89
CA LEU A 291 4.50 5.56 -10.25
C LEU A 291 3.20 4.74 -10.20
N TYR A 292 2.57 4.70 -9.03
CA TYR A 292 1.23 4.17 -8.83
C TYR A 292 0.30 5.32 -8.53
N THR A 293 -0.74 5.48 -9.33
CA THR A 293 -1.68 6.60 -9.25
C THR A 293 -3.03 6.09 -8.79
N SER A 294 -3.62 6.77 -7.81
CA SER A 294 -4.91 6.38 -7.23
C SER A 294 -5.70 7.59 -6.73
N LEU A 295 -7.02 7.51 -6.76
CA LEU A 295 -7.95 8.44 -6.14
C LEU A 295 -8.69 7.72 -5.01
N ALA A 296 -8.49 8.19 -3.77
CA ALA A 296 -9.09 7.57 -2.60
C ALA A 296 -10.02 8.56 -1.86
N ILE A 297 -11.10 8.05 -1.28
CA ILE A 297 -11.87 8.79 -0.26
C ILE A 297 -11.21 8.47 1.08
N ASN A 298 -10.77 9.49 1.80
CA ASN A 298 -9.97 9.27 2.99
C ASN A 298 -10.52 9.93 4.26
N ASN A 299 -10.61 9.14 5.33
CA ASN A 299 -11.11 9.60 6.63
C ASN A 299 -10.23 10.72 7.22
N PHE A 300 -8.90 10.69 7.02
CA PHE A 300 -8.02 11.77 7.52
C PHE A 300 -8.33 13.13 6.87
N LYS A 301 -9.06 13.15 5.76
CA LYS A 301 -9.55 14.34 5.07
C LYS A 301 -11.07 14.49 5.22
N HIS A 302 -11.66 14.02 6.31
CA HIS A 302 -13.11 14.14 6.54
C HIS A 302 -13.94 13.53 5.40
N ASP A 303 -13.48 12.41 4.85
CA ASP A 303 -14.10 11.70 3.72
C ASP A 303 -14.16 12.53 2.43
N GLU A 304 -13.25 13.49 2.25
CA GLU A 304 -13.04 14.17 0.97
C GLU A 304 -12.21 13.27 0.00
N PRO A 305 -12.39 13.43 -1.33
CA PRO A 305 -11.53 12.81 -2.33
C PRO A 305 -10.09 13.30 -2.18
N TRP A 306 -9.15 12.38 -2.35
CA TRP A 306 -7.72 12.61 -2.18
C TRP A 306 -6.94 11.86 -3.25
N GLY A 307 -6.27 12.60 -4.13
CA GLY A 307 -5.45 12.04 -5.20
C GLY A 307 -4.06 11.71 -4.69
N GLU A 308 -3.57 10.51 -5.00
CA GLU A 308 -2.26 10.04 -4.57
C GLU A 308 -1.44 9.52 -5.74
N VAL A 309 -0.14 9.75 -5.67
CA VAL A 309 0.86 9.07 -6.47
C VAL A 309 1.97 8.54 -5.58
N ASN A 310 2.21 7.22 -5.62
CA ASN A 310 3.13 6.51 -4.72
C ASN A 310 2.86 6.84 -3.24
N HIS A 311 1.58 6.91 -2.85
CA HIS A 311 1.13 7.30 -1.50
C HIS A 311 1.46 8.74 -1.09
N THR A 312 1.88 9.59 -2.03
CA THR A 312 2.12 11.02 -1.81
C THR A 312 1.06 11.83 -2.54
N SER A 313 0.75 13.03 -2.05
CA SER A 313 -0.22 13.91 -2.69
C SER A 313 0.32 15.33 -2.75
N TRP A 314 -0.01 16.05 -3.81
CA TRP A 314 0.37 17.45 -3.96
C TRP A 314 -0.84 18.34 -3.73
N VAL A 315 -1.04 18.74 -2.47
CA VAL A 315 -1.99 19.79 -2.10
C VAL A 315 -1.22 20.89 -1.40
N TRP A 316 -1.22 22.09 -1.97
CA TRP A 316 -0.42 23.21 -1.47
C TRP A 316 -1.10 23.86 -0.25
N ARG A 317 -0.47 23.79 0.94
CA ARG A 317 -1.10 24.22 2.21
C ARG A 317 -1.30 25.73 2.32
N ASP A 318 -0.31 26.50 1.89
CA ASP A 318 -0.27 27.95 2.09
C ASP A 318 0.10 28.66 0.78
N PRO A 319 -0.84 29.35 0.11
CA PRO A 319 -0.57 30.10 -1.12
C PRO A 319 0.55 31.13 -1.03
N THR A 320 0.93 31.54 0.20
CA THR A 320 1.99 32.51 0.48
C THR A 320 3.34 31.87 0.78
N ALA A 321 3.40 30.54 0.97
CA ALA A 321 4.64 29.83 1.20
C ALA A 321 5.57 29.89 -0.02
N LYS A 322 6.87 29.71 0.23
CA LYS A 322 7.89 29.68 -0.83
C LYS A 322 7.68 28.44 -1.71
N PRO A 323 7.83 28.55 -3.05
CA PRO A 323 7.70 27.41 -3.94
C PRO A 323 8.80 26.38 -3.70
N LEU A 324 8.57 25.13 -4.09
CA LEU A 324 9.56 24.04 -3.93
C LEU A 324 10.93 24.37 -4.53
N LEU A 325 10.96 25.05 -5.68
CA LEU A 325 12.20 25.51 -6.32
C LEU A 325 13.04 26.43 -5.41
N ALA A 326 12.42 27.11 -4.44
CA ALA A 326 13.08 28.00 -3.48
C ALA A 326 13.34 27.36 -2.11
N LEU A 327 13.01 26.08 -1.93
CA LEU A 327 13.17 25.32 -0.70
C LEU A 327 14.24 24.23 -0.86
N GLU A 328 14.94 23.92 0.23
CA GLU A 328 15.76 22.71 0.31
C GLU A 328 14.87 21.46 0.26
N ARG A 329 15.39 20.37 -0.30
CA ARG A 329 14.61 19.18 -0.65
C ARG A 329 13.96 18.50 0.57
N ASP A 330 14.67 18.45 1.68
CA ASP A 330 14.20 17.94 2.97
C ASP A 330 12.98 18.72 3.49
N ARG A 331 12.80 19.97 3.04
CA ARG A 331 11.70 20.86 3.41
C ARG A 331 10.54 20.87 2.42
N TRP A 332 10.59 20.08 1.34
CA TRP A 332 9.50 20.03 0.36
C TRP A 332 8.19 19.49 0.96
N ALA A 333 8.30 18.60 1.95
CA ALA A 333 7.15 18.12 2.72
C ALA A 333 6.49 19.22 3.56
N ASP A 334 7.22 20.25 3.99
CA ASP A 334 6.68 21.37 4.79
C ASP A 334 5.64 22.18 4.01
N GLY A 335 5.84 22.31 2.69
CA GLY A 335 4.97 23.11 1.82
C GLY A 335 3.67 22.40 1.41
N THR A 336 3.58 21.09 1.62
CA THR A 336 2.50 20.25 1.10
C THR A 336 1.64 19.63 2.18
N GLU A 337 0.37 19.43 1.88
CA GLU A 337 -0.59 18.79 2.77
C GLU A 337 -0.31 17.30 2.84
N GLN A 338 0.37 16.91 3.92
CA GLN A 338 0.57 15.50 4.23
C GLN A 338 -0.71 14.85 4.71
N ALA A 339 -0.94 13.65 4.18
CA ALA A 339 -2.04 12.78 4.59
C ALA A 339 -1.88 12.30 6.04
N ASN A 340 -0.68 11.82 6.36
CA ASN A 340 -0.22 11.44 7.69
C ASN A 340 1.32 11.34 7.65
N ASN A 341 1.96 11.08 8.79
CA ASN A 341 3.42 10.99 8.88
C ASN A 341 4.03 9.84 8.05
N LEU A 342 3.22 8.85 7.62
CA LEU A 342 3.64 7.71 6.78
C LEU A 342 3.52 7.98 5.27
N ARG A 343 2.70 8.97 4.89
CA ARG A 343 2.41 9.40 3.53
C ARG A 343 2.98 10.78 3.29
N THR A 344 4.26 10.92 3.66
CA THR A 344 5.00 12.17 3.51
C THR A 344 5.39 12.37 2.05
N PHE A 345 5.22 13.57 1.54
CA PHE A 345 5.61 13.96 0.19
C PHE A 345 7.11 13.72 0.00
N HIS A 346 7.42 12.76 -0.84
CA HIS A 346 8.74 12.52 -1.36
C HIS A 346 8.71 12.86 -2.84
N ALA A 347 9.77 13.47 -3.38
CA ALA A 347 9.99 13.68 -4.81
C ALA A 347 11.19 12.86 -5.30
N PRO A 348 11.12 12.20 -6.47
CA PRO A 348 12.18 11.36 -6.98
C PRO A 348 13.22 12.30 -7.57
N TRP A 349 14.45 11.84 -7.68
CA TRP A 349 15.50 12.70 -8.20
C TRP A 349 16.37 11.87 -9.12
N PHE A 350 16.48 12.32 -10.35
CA PHE A 350 17.15 11.60 -11.41
C PHE A 350 18.43 12.33 -11.79
N ARG A 351 19.44 11.60 -12.22
CA ARG A 351 20.73 12.22 -12.55
C ARG A 351 20.69 12.76 -13.98
N ASP A 352 21.04 14.03 -14.17
CA ASP A 352 21.25 14.62 -15.49
C ASP A 352 22.42 13.97 -16.23
N GLY A 353 22.34 14.01 -17.54
CA GLY A 353 23.49 13.71 -18.37
C GLY A 353 23.14 13.60 -19.83
N GLN A 354 24.06 14.07 -20.67
CA GLN A 354 23.97 13.93 -22.11
C GLN A 354 23.82 12.45 -22.49
N GLY A 355 22.80 12.14 -23.29
CA GLY A 355 22.49 10.78 -23.72
C GLY A 355 21.90 9.87 -22.64
N ARG A 356 21.52 10.38 -21.45
CA ARG A 356 20.79 9.60 -20.44
C ARG A 356 19.29 9.67 -20.71
N TRP A 357 18.65 8.51 -20.75
CA TRP A 357 17.22 8.36 -20.97
C TRP A 357 16.58 7.66 -19.77
N ILE A 358 15.34 8.02 -19.46
CA ILE A 358 14.55 7.41 -18.39
C ILE A 358 13.30 6.77 -18.96
N ASP A 359 12.91 5.63 -18.38
CA ASP A 359 11.57 5.08 -18.50
C ASP A 359 10.75 5.41 -17.27
N LEU A 360 9.66 6.16 -17.46
CA LEU A 360 8.69 6.44 -16.42
C LEU A 360 7.46 5.56 -16.64
N VAL A 361 7.29 4.57 -15.77
CA VAL A 361 6.12 3.69 -15.75
C VAL A 361 5.06 4.32 -14.85
N VAL A 362 3.89 4.60 -15.42
CA VAL A 362 2.73 5.13 -14.68
C VAL A 362 1.65 4.07 -14.66
N ASN A 363 1.43 3.46 -13.50
CA ASN A 363 0.34 2.54 -13.24
C ASN A 363 -0.88 3.31 -12.72
N ASN A 364 -2.02 3.02 -13.30
CA ASN A 364 -3.31 3.47 -12.82
C ASN A 364 -4.00 2.30 -12.12
N VAL A 365 -4.21 2.41 -10.81
CA VAL A 365 -4.93 1.39 -10.04
C VAL A 365 -6.42 1.71 -9.89
N ASP A 366 -6.86 2.89 -10.33
CA ASP A 366 -8.25 3.32 -10.29
C ASP A 366 -9.09 2.65 -11.38
N ASP A 367 -10.41 2.68 -11.18
CA ASP A 367 -11.42 2.15 -12.10
C ASP A 367 -11.76 3.09 -13.25
N LYS A 368 -11.20 4.31 -13.27
CA LYS A 368 -11.33 5.32 -14.32
C LYS A 368 -9.96 5.66 -14.89
N GLY A 369 -9.89 6.19 -16.11
CA GLY A 369 -8.62 6.64 -16.69
C GLY A 369 -8.25 8.08 -16.32
N HIS A 370 -6.96 8.38 -16.46
CA HIS A 370 -6.39 9.68 -16.08
C HIS A 370 -5.41 10.20 -17.16
N PRO A 371 -5.60 11.41 -17.71
CA PRO A 371 -4.62 12.05 -18.58
C PRO A 371 -3.49 12.67 -17.75
N PHE A 372 -2.29 12.11 -17.82
CA PHE A 372 -1.11 12.64 -17.13
C PHE A 372 -0.30 13.56 -18.05
N HIS A 373 -0.05 14.78 -17.58
CA HIS A 373 0.82 15.76 -18.21
C HIS A 373 2.16 15.85 -17.46
N LEU A 374 3.27 15.93 -18.19
CA LEU A 374 4.61 16.18 -17.63
C LEU A 374 5.13 17.54 -18.11
N HIS A 375 5.44 18.42 -17.16
CA HIS A 375 6.09 19.69 -17.47
C HIS A 375 7.54 19.48 -17.91
N GLY A 376 8.10 20.46 -18.64
CA GLY A 376 9.52 20.51 -18.98
C GLY A 376 10.01 19.50 -20.02
N TYR A 377 9.24 18.46 -20.32
CA TYR A 377 9.62 17.40 -21.26
C TYR A 377 8.49 17.05 -22.21
N ALA A 378 8.86 16.73 -23.45
CA ALA A 378 8.08 15.82 -24.27
C ALA A 378 8.64 14.40 -24.10
N PHE A 379 7.78 13.40 -24.15
CA PHE A 379 8.11 12.00 -23.96
C PHE A 379 7.57 11.13 -25.09
N HIS A 380 8.28 10.05 -25.39
CA HIS A 380 7.82 9.01 -26.29
C HIS A 380 6.97 8.03 -25.50
N VAL A 381 5.74 7.79 -25.94
CA VAL A 381 4.88 6.74 -25.37
C VAL A 381 5.32 5.42 -25.99
N ILE A 382 6.20 4.69 -25.28
CA ILE A 382 6.76 3.43 -25.79
C ILE A 382 5.89 2.23 -25.45
N GLY A 383 5.05 2.30 -24.41
CA GLY A 383 4.12 1.23 -24.07
C GLY A 383 2.86 1.77 -23.42
N ALA A 384 1.71 1.18 -23.73
CA ALA A 384 0.44 1.51 -23.11
C ALA A 384 -0.47 0.28 -23.15
N ARG A 385 -0.99 -0.15 -22.00
CA ARG A 385 -1.83 -1.35 -21.93
C ARG A 385 -2.76 -1.32 -20.72
N GLN A 386 -3.99 -1.77 -20.93
CA GLN A 386 -4.95 -2.09 -19.87
C GLN A 386 -4.73 -3.50 -19.34
N LEU A 387 -4.74 -3.68 -18.02
CA LEU A 387 -4.52 -4.96 -17.34
C LEU A 387 -5.78 -5.46 -16.62
N ASP A 388 -5.76 -6.73 -16.20
CA ASP A 388 -6.81 -7.31 -15.35
C ASP A 388 -6.83 -6.64 -13.96
N LEU A 389 -8.00 -6.64 -13.30
CA LEU A 389 -8.19 -6.08 -11.97
C LEU A 389 -7.13 -6.57 -10.96
N GLY A 390 -6.52 -5.64 -10.21
CA GLY A 390 -5.52 -5.93 -9.19
C GLY A 390 -4.11 -6.22 -9.73
N ARG A 391 -3.87 -6.02 -11.03
CA ARG A 391 -2.54 -6.11 -11.64
C ARG A 391 -1.96 -4.73 -11.94
N SER A 392 -0.64 -4.67 -11.99
CA SER A 392 0.13 -3.49 -12.39
C SER A 392 1.41 -3.96 -13.06
N TYR A 393 1.99 -3.14 -13.92
CA TYR A 393 3.29 -3.43 -14.52
C TYR A 393 4.41 -2.96 -13.59
N ASN A 394 5.23 -3.91 -13.15
CA ASN A 394 6.42 -3.66 -12.35
C ASN A 394 7.66 -4.18 -13.09
N PRO A 395 8.50 -3.29 -13.67
CA PRO A 395 9.68 -3.71 -14.45
C PRO A 395 10.76 -4.41 -13.59
N TYR A 396 10.70 -4.33 -12.26
CA TYR A 396 11.65 -4.98 -11.36
C TYR A 396 11.29 -6.43 -11.01
N GLU A 397 10.12 -6.90 -11.44
CA GLU A 397 9.74 -8.30 -11.29
C GLU A 397 10.48 -9.18 -12.32
N PRO A 398 11.05 -10.34 -11.93
CA PRO A 398 11.74 -11.22 -12.86
C PRO A 398 10.86 -11.62 -14.04
N GLY A 399 11.34 -11.39 -15.26
CA GLY A 399 10.65 -11.75 -16.49
C GLY A 399 9.48 -10.82 -16.86
N ALA A 400 9.23 -9.73 -16.14
CA ALA A 400 8.06 -8.86 -16.39
C ALA A 400 8.24 -8.03 -17.67
N THR A 401 9.41 -7.43 -17.87
CA THR A 401 9.72 -6.66 -19.08
C THR A 401 9.67 -7.53 -20.33
N GLU A 402 10.18 -8.75 -20.28
CA GLU A 402 10.12 -9.69 -21.41
C GLU A 402 8.69 -10.12 -21.75
N ARG A 403 7.81 -10.22 -20.74
CA ARG A 403 6.38 -10.52 -20.94
C ARG A 403 5.64 -9.36 -21.60
N GLU A 404 6.02 -8.12 -21.28
CA GLU A 404 5.38 -6.92 -21.82
C GLU A 404 6.08 -6.36 -23.07
N ALA A 405 7.25 -6.87 -23.45
CA ALA A 405 8.05 -6.37 -24.58
C ALA A 405 7.30 -6.33 -25.92
N ALA A 406 6.31 -7.20 -26.13
CA ALA A 406 5.47 -7.22 -27.33
C ALA A 406 4.57 -5.98 -27.47
N PHE A 407 4.34 -5.25 -26.38
CA PHE A 407 3.53 -4.03 -26.34
C PHE A 407 4.40 -2.76 -26.39
N PHE A 408 5.73 -2.92 -26.49
CA PHE A 408 6.64 -1.79 -26.58
C PHE A 408 6.94 -1.43 -28.04
N ASP A 409 6.65 -0.19 -28.43
CA ASP A 409 7.04 0.41 -29.70
C ASP A 409 8.14 1.44 -29.47
N THR A 410 9.38 1.07 -29.78
CA THR A 410 10.53 1.98 -29.78
C THR A 410 10.88 2.44 -31.19
N GLU A 411 10.18 1.97 -32.22
CA GLU A 411 10.46 2.30 -33.62
C GLU A 411 9.66 3.51 -34.10
N THR A 412 8.36 3.52 -33.80
CA THR A 412 7.40 4.58 -34.17
C THR A 412 6.59 5.12 -32.98
N PRO A 413 7.17 5.34 -31.78
CA PRO A 413 6.40 5.88 -30.66
C PRO A 413 5.94 7.32 -30.94
N LEU A 414 4.73 7.65 -30.49
CA LEU A 414 4.26 9.04 -30.50
C LEU A 414 5.02 9.88 -29.48
N LEU A 415 5.46 11.06 -29.91
CA LEU A 415 6.02 12.10 -29.03
C LEU A 415 4.88 12.98 -28.51
N LYS A 416 4.69 13.00 -27.20
CA LYS A 416 3.59 13.66 -26.50
C LYS A 416 4.10 14.36 -25.25
N ASP A 417 3.28 15.19 -24.63
CA ASP A 417 3.54 15.72 -23.28
C ASP A 417 2.38 15.46 -22.31
N THR A 418 1.26 14.97 -22.84
CA THR A 418 0.10 14.55 -22.07
C THR A 418 -0.37 13.20 -22.59
N VAL A 419 -0.64 12.22 -21.71
CA VAL A 419 -1.02 10.86 -22.11
C VAL A 419 -2.12 10.31 -21.21
N TYR A 420 -3.14 9.74 -21.83
CA TYR A 420 -4.21 9.06 -21.11
C TYR A 420 -3.79 7.65 -20.66
N VAL A 421 -3.84 7.42 -19.35
CA VAL A 421 -3.60 6.13 -18.72
C VAL A 421 -4.95 5.48 -18.44
N GLN A 422 -5.23 4.37 -19.11
CA GLN A 422 -6.52 3.69 -19.03
C GLN A 422 -6.80 3.16 -17.60
N SER A 423 -8.07 2.97 -17.27
CA SER A 423 -8.52 2.26 -16.05
C SER A 423 -7.79 0.92 -15.88
N HIS A 424 -7.25 0.65 -14.69
CA HIS A 424 -6.43 -0.54 -14.39
C HIS A 424 -5.31 -0.81 -15.40
N GLY A 425 -4.74 0.24 -16.00
CA GLY A 425 -3.71 0.15 -17.02
C GLY A 425 -2.37 0.73 -16.60
N TYR A 426 -1.41 0.70 -17.52
CA TYR A 426 -0.15 1.40 -17.38
C TYR A 426 0.30 2.04 -18.69
N VAL A 427 1.16 3.04 -18.58
CA VAL A 427 1.94 3.58 -19.69
C VAL A 427 3.42 3.60 -19.32
N VAL A 428 4.29 3.54 -20.33
CA VAL A 428 5.73 3.68 -20.21
C VAL A 428 6.17 4.83 -21.09
N LEU A 429 6.72 5.86 -20.45
CA LEU A 429 7.11 7.11 -21.08
C LEU A 429 8.62 7.22 -21.11
N ARG A 430 9.20 7.40 -22.30
CA ARG A 430 10.65 7.49 -22.49
C ARG A 430 11.07 8.90 -22.92
N PHE A 431 11.93 9.53 -22.13
CA PHE A 431 12.42 10.88 -22.39
C PHE A 431 13.87 11.09 -21.92
N PRO A 432 14.61 12.06 -22.48
CA PRO A 432 15.98 12.35 -22.08
C PRO A 432 16.02 13.12 -20.76
N LEU A 433 17.04 12.90 -19.94
CA LEU A 433 17.29 13.65 -18.70
C LEU A 433 18.25 14.83 -18.95
N ASP A 434 17.84 15.74 -19.83
CA ASP A 434 18.65 16.88 -20.32
C ASP A 434 18.16 18.27 -19.87
N ASN A 435 16.94 18.38 -19.34
CA ASN A 435 16.36 19.64 -18.90
C ASN A 435 16.37 19.83 -17.36
N VAL A 436 17.41 20.49 -16.83
CA VAL A 436 17.60 20.81 -15.40
C VAL A 436 16.50 21.74 -14.87
N GLY A 437 15.72 21.26 -13.90
CA GLY A 437 14.64 22.04 -13.28
C GLY A 437 13.68 21.17 -12.49
N VAL A 438 12.75 21.77 -11.77
CA VAL A 438 11.74 21.05 -10.99
C VAL A 438 10.45 21.00 -11.79
N TRP A 439 10.13 19.83 -12.37
CA TRP A 439 9.05 19.69 -13.34
C TRP A 439 7.87 18.91 -12.79
N LEU A 440 6.69 19.53 -12.68
CA LEU A 440 5.49 18.88 -12.19
C LEU A 440 4.97 17.82 -13.17
N MET A 441 4.56 16.65 -12.66
CA MET A 441 3.70 15.74 -13.39
C MET A 441 2.33 15.74 -12.72
N HIS A 442 1.23 15.73 -13.47
CA HIS A 442 -0.10 15.66 -12.85
C HIS A 442 -1.20 15.16 -13.75
N CYS A 443 -2.27 14.63 -13.13
CA CYS A 443 -3.53 14.40 -13.82
C CYS A 443 -4.08 15.74 -14.30
N HIS A 444 -4.49 15.80 -15.56
CA HIS A 444 -4.95 17.00 -16.23
C HIS A 444 -6.49 17.14 -16.19
N VAL A 445 -7.17 16.19 -15.54
CA VAL A 445 -8.51 16.40 -14.97
C VAL A 445 -8.34 17.34 -13.78
N LEU A 446 -8.87 18.56 -13.92
CA LEU A 446 -8.66 19.67 -12.99
C LEU A 446 -9.11 19.34 -11.57
N TRP A 447 -10.20 18.57 -11.43
CA TRP A 447 -10.72 18.15 -10.14
C TRP A 447 -9.77 17.18 -9.43
N HIS A 448 -9.22 16.21 -10.16
CA HIS A 448 -8.23 15.26 -9.64
C HIS A 448 -6.93 15.98 -9.26
N GLN A 449 -6.47 16.93 -10.09
CA GLN A 449 -5.33 17.80 -9.78
C GLN A 449 -5.56 18.59 -8.47
N ALA A 450 -6.75 19.18 -8.30
CA ALA A 450 -7.07 20.03 -7.15
C ALA A 450 -7.18 19.27 -5.82
N VAL A 451 -7.40 17.95 -5.88
CA VAL A 451 -7.35 17.05 -4.71
C VAL A 451 -6.02 16.30 -4.59
N GLY A 452 -5.03 16.66 -5.41
CA GLY A 452 -3.64 16.28 -5.24
C GLY A 452 -3.11 15.11 -6.07
N MET A 453 -3.84 14.69 -7.11
CA MET A 453 -3.39 13.67 -8.07
C MET A 453 -2.29 14.18 -9.01
N ALA A 454 -1.14 14.48 -8.42
CA ALA A 454 0.01 15.05 -9.07
C ALA A 454 1.28 14.35 -8.58
N PRO A 455 1.90 13.48 -9.41
CA PRO A 455 3.22 12.96 -9.11
C PRO A 455 4.26 14.08 -9.02
N GLN A 456 5.06 14.02 -7.97
CA GLN A 456 6.52 13.92 -8.07
C GLN A 456 7.22 14.47 -9.33
N GLN A 457 8.20 15.34 -9.08
CA GLN A 457 8.91 16.14 -10.07
C GLN A 457 10.12 15.45 -10.71
N ALA A 458 10.33 15.59 -12.02
CA ALA A 458 11.61 15.27 -12.64
C ALA A 458 12.57 16.46 -12.43
N SER A 459 13.79 16.24 -11.92
CA SER A 459 14.87 17.23 -11.93
C SER A 459 16.21 16.56 -12.15
N PRO A 460 16.94 16.92 -13.21
CA PRO A 460 18.32 16.50 -13.43
C PRO A 460 19.26 17.61 -12.86
N ALA A 461 20.48 17.34 -12.35
CA ALA A 461 21.18 18.22 -11.37
C ALA A 461 22.67 18.51 -11.64
N SER A 462 23.02 19.78 -11.88
CA SER A 462 24.41 20.25 -11.77
C SER A 462 24.65 20.94 -10.41
N SER A 463 25.51 20.31 -9.61
CA SER A 463 26.15 20.81 -8.38
C SER A 463 25.25 21.39 -7.28
N ILE A 464 24.92 20.55 -6.28
CA ILE A 464 24.94 20.82 -4.83
C ILE A 464 25.04 19.44 -4.15
N SER A 465 25.84 19.37 -3.08
CA SER A 465 26.38 18.20 -2.36
C SER A 465 25.59 16.88 -2.39
N GLU A 466 26.30 15.82 -2.80
CA GLU A 466 26.15 14.38 -2.51
C GLU A 466 24.74 13.79 -2.26
N GLN A 467 24.35 12.88 -3.16
CA GLN A 467 23.29 11.90 -2.93
C GLN A 467 23.72 10.87 -1.86
N PRO A 468 22.86 10.47 -0.90
CA PRO A 468 23.10 9.26 -0.14
C PRO A 468 22.71 8.03 -0.98
N THR A 469 23.71 7.25 -1.36
CA THR A 469 23.60 5.85 -1.80
C THR A 469 23.27 4.94 -0.60
N LEU A 470 22.54 3.83 -0.81
CA LEU A 470 22.50 2.62 0.05
C LEU A 470 22.46 2.82 1.59
N SER A 471 21.96 3.96 2.06
CA SER A 471 22.04 4.40 3.45
C SER A 471 20.63 4.49 4.01
N SER A 472 19.95 3.36 4.05
CA SER A 472 18.73 3.19 4.82
C SER A 472 19.12 3.12 6.29
N ALA A 473 19.14 4.25 6.99
CA ALA A 473 19.30 4.34 8.44
C ALA A 473 18.53 5.58 8.94
N PRO A 474 18.32 5.71 10.26
CA PRO A 474 17.69 6.89 10.85
C PRO A 474 18.34 8.19 10.37
N HIS A 475 17.55 9.26 10.21
CA HIS A 475 18.08 10.58 9.86
C HIS A 475 19.24 11.00 10.78
N GLY A 476 20.39 11.31 10.18
CA GLY A 476 21.62 11.69 10.90
C GLY A 476 22.51 10.52 11.34
N HIS A 477 22.15 9.26 11.05
CA HIS A 477 23.00 8.09 11.29
C HIS A 477 23.59 7.56 9.98
N THR A 478 24.92 7.47 9.90
CA THR A 478 25.60 6.86 8.74
C THR A 478 25.88 5.38 9.05
N PRO A 479 25.19 4.42 8.42
CA PRO A 479 25.32 3.02 8.77
C PRO A 479 26.64 2.45 8.24
N THR A 480 27.33 1.69 9.09
CA THR A 480 28.51 0.90 8.73
C THR A 480 28.18 -0.19 7.71
N GLU A 481 29.18 -0.73 7.02
CA GLU A 481 28.98 -1.82 6.05
C GLU A 481 28.33 -3.05 6.70
N GLN A 482 28.77 -3.39 7.91
CA GLN A 482 28.20 -4.50 8.68
C GLN A 482 26.74 -4.23 9.05
N GLU A 483 26.38 -3.01 9.45
CA GLU A 483 24.97 -2.64 9.71
C GLU A 483 24.11 -2.74 8.45
N ARG A 484 24.62 -2.36 7.27
CA ARG A 484 23.89 -2.52 6.00
C ARG A 484 23.65 -3.99 5.64
N GLN A 485 24.64 -4.85 5.86
CA GLN A 485 24.51 -6.29 5.63
C GLN A 485 23.47 -6.92 6.57
N ILE A 486 23.50 -6.57 7.86
CA ILE A 486 22.52 -7.07 8.83
C ILE A 486 21.13 -6.48 8.58
N PHE A 487 21.03 -5.23 8.13
CA PHE A 487 19.76 -4.63 7.75
C PHE A 487 19.15 -5.32 6.51
N HIS A 488 19.99 -5.70 5.55
CA HIS A 488 19.56 -6.51 4.41
C HIS A 488 19.03 -7.87 4.87
N LEU A 489 19.69 -8.51 5.83
CA LEU A 489 19.22 -9.76 6.44
C LEU A 489 17.89 -9.58 7.19
N LEU A 490 17.76 -8.48 7.94
CA LEU A 490 16.52 -8.11 8.62
C LEU A 490 15.37 -8.06 7.61
N ARG A 491 15.53 -7.29 6.52
CA ARG A 491 14.51 -7.06 5.48
C ARG A 491 14.16 -8.30 4.67
N THR A 492 15.15 -9.15 4.36
CA THR A 492 14.94 -10.29 3.45
C THR A 492 14.57 -11.59 4.16
N LEU A 493 15.05 -11.79 5.39
CA LEU A 493 14.89 -13.04 6.12
C LEU A 493 14.20 -12.86 7.47
N THR A 494 14.77 -12.05 8.38
CA THR A 494 14.33 -12.02 9.78
C THR A 494 12.86 -11.60 9.91
N VAL A 495 12.46 -10.48 9.30
CA VAL A 495 11.06 -9.98 9.43
C VAL A 495 10.01 -10.93 8.87
N ARG A 496 10.39 -11.79 7.91
CA ARG A 496 9.50 -12.80 7.34
C ARG A 496 9.35 -14.03 8.21
N GLN A 497 10.30 -14.28 9.11
CA GLN A 497 10.35 -15.51 9.89
C GLN A 497 10.00 -15.31 11.36
N VAL A 498 10.28 -14.16 11.97
CA VAL A 498 10.09 -13.96 13.43
C VAL A 498 8.63 -14.00 13.92
N ASN A 499 7.63 -14.00 13.02
CA ASN A 499 6.22 -14.03 13.40
C ASN A 499 5.49 -15.33 12.99
N GLY A 500 6.22 -16.34 12.53
CA GLY A 500 5.66 -17.66 12.23
C GLY A 500 4.62 -17.65 11.11
N GLY A 501 3.50 -18.33 11.33
CA GLY A 501 2.42 -18.45 10.35
C GLY A 501 1.57 -17.19 10.20
N ILE A 502 1.71 -16.20 11.09
CA ILE A 502 0.86 -15.01 11.15
C ILE A 502 1.63 -13.84 10.57
N LYS A 503 1.08 -13.15 9.58
CA LYS A 503 1.82 -12.16 8.77
C LYS A 503 1.25 -10.75 8.93
N PRO A 504 1.24 -10.17 10.14
CA PRO A 504 0.78 -8.80 10.32
C PRO A 504 1.75 -7.86 9.58
N ASP A 505 1.19 -6.79 9.02
CA ASP A 505 1.92 -5.68 8.39
C ASP A 505 3.01 -5.09 9.31
N PHE A 506 2.91 -5.33 10.63
CA PHE A 506 3.88 -4.88 11.62
C PHE A 506 5.34 -5.22 11.23
N TRP A 507 5.68 -6.48 10.94
CA TRP A 507 7.08 -6.86 10.72
C TRP A 507 7.60 -6.45 9.34
N SER A 508 6.77 -6.55 8.30
CA SER A 508 7.14 -6.31 6.91
C SER A 508 7.09 -4.83 6.51
N LYS A 509 6.29 -4.01 7.21
CA LYS A 509 6.10 -2.58 6.92
C LYS A 509 6.44 -1.71 8.13
N ASN A 510 5.71 -1.83 9.25
CA ASN A 510 5.78 -0.84 10.34
C ASN A 510 7.13 -0.86 11.08
N LEU A 511 7.69 -2.03 11.38
CA LEU A 511 8.99 -2.15 12.01
C LEU A 511 10.07 -1.57 11.10
N LEU A 512 10.07 -1.91 9.82
CA LEU A 512 11.04 -1.37 8.86
C LEU A 512 10.90 0.14 8.77
N GLN A 513 9.69 0.69 8.65
CA GLN A 513 9.44 2.14 8.69
C GLN A 513 9.98 2.78 9.98
N ALA A 514 9.74 2.14 11.13
CA ALA A 514 10.23 2.61 12.43
C ALA A 514 11.76 2.61 12.54
N THR A 515 12.47 1.70 11.86
CA THR A 515 13.94 1.75 11.78
C THR A 515 14.48 2.97 11.04
N TYR A 516 13.69 3.63 10.19
CA TYR A 516 14.09 4.88 9.53
C TYR A 516 13.82 6.13 10.37
N VAL A 517 12.96 6.01 11.38
CA VAL A 517 12.52 7.16 12.18
C VAL A 517 13.16 7.16 13.56
N TYR A 518 13.30 5.99 14.19
CA TYR A 518 13.78 5.87 15.56
C TYR A 518 15.14 5.18 15.62
N PRO A 519 16.23 5.89 15.99
CA PRO A 519 17.56 5.29 16.16
C PRO A 519 17.59 4.12 17.14
N ALA A 520 16.81 4.21 18.23
CA ALA A 520 16.68 3.11 19.17
C ALA A 520 16.15 1.83 18.49
N ILE A 521 15.13 1.95 17.64
CA ILE A 521 14.53 0.79 16.96
C ILE A 521 15.45 0.27 15.86
N TRP A 522 16.16 1.12 15.12
CA TRP A 522 17.19 0.70 14.17
C TRP A 522 18.18 -0.28 14.81
N HIS A 523 18.84 0.14 15.88
CA HIS A 523 19.84 -0.67 16.55
C HIS A 523 19.24 -1.92 17.23
N ALA A 524 18.03 -1.83 17.79
CA ALA A 524 17.34 -2.99 18.36
C ALA A 524 16.98 -4.03 17.29
N ALA A 525 16.50 -3.60 16.12
CA ALA A 525 16.12 -4.49 15.03
C ALA A 525 17.35 -5.18 14.39
N LEU A 526 18.47 -4.45 14.25
CA LEU A 526 19.74 -5.05 13.82
C LEU A 526 20.26 -6.09 14.82
N ALA A 527 20.18 -5.79 16.12
CA ALA A 527 20.55 -6.74 17.16
C ALA A 527 19.69 -8.01 17.10
N LEU A 528 18.38 -7.87 16.90
CA LEU A 528 17.47 -9.00 16.74
C LEU A 528 17.82 -9.84 15.50
N ALA A 529 18.06 -9.21 14.34
CA ALA A 529 18.42 -9.91 13.11
C ALA A 529 19.76 -10.67 13.24
N ALA A 530 20.76 -10.06 13.86
CA ALA A 530 22.03 -10.72 14.13
C ALA A 530 21.88 -11.90 15.10
N MET A 531 21.07 -11.76 16.16
CA MET A 531 20.75 -12.88 17.07
C MET A 531 20.00 -14.00 16.39
N TYR A 532 19.07 -13.66 15.50
CA TYR A 532 18.32 -14.63 14.73
C TYR A 532 19.25 -15.44 13.82
N GLN A 533 20.20 -14.76 13.16
CA GLN A 533 21.21 -15.42 12.32
C GLN A 533 22.14 -16.32 13.12
N ARG A 534 22.58 -15.87 14.30
CA ARG A 534 23.36 -16.71 15.22
C ARG A 534 22.61 -18.00 15.56
N ALA A 535 21.32 -17.91 15.88
CA ALA A 535 20.50 -19.07 16.20
C ALA A 535 20.36 -20.03 15.00
N ASN A 536 20.19 -19.51 13.77
CA ASN A 536 20.20 -20.34 12.56
C ASN A 536 21.53 -21.08 12.36
N ILE A 537 22.67 -20.40 12.53
CA ILE A 537 24.01 -20.99 12.37
C ILE A 537 24.25 -22.11 13.39
N LEU A 538 23.88 -21.87 14.66
CA LEU A 538 24.01 -22.88 15.71
C LEU A 538 23.07 -24.08 15.50
N ARG A 539 21.92 -23.88 14.85
CA ARG A 539 21.01 -24.97 14.48
C ARG A 539 21.56 -25.83 13.34
N ASP A 540 22.09 -25.20 12.30
CA ASP A 540 22.34 -25.86 11.01
C ASP A 540 23.83 -26.26 10.78
N PHE A 541 24.81 -25.52 11.31
CA PHE A 541 26.23 -25.66 10.90
C PHE A 541 27.26 -25.78 12.03
N GLY A 542 26.93 -25.49 13.29
CA GLY A 542 27.82 -25.72 14.44
C GLY A 542 29.11 -24.87 14.47
N ASP A 543 29.29 -23.90 13.56
CA ASP A 543 30.47 -23.02 13.55
C ASP A 543 30.37 -21.96 14.66
N ALA A 544 30.97 -22.29 15.81
CA ALA A 544 30.96 -21.45 17.00
C ALA A 544 31.67 -20.10 16.81
N SER A 545 32.63 -20.01 15.89
CA SER A 545 33.41 -18.78 15.65
C SER A 545 32.55 -17.72 14.96
N VAL A 546 31.85 -18.11 13.88
CA VAL A 546 30.95 -17.21 13.15
C VAL A 546 29.76 -16.81 14.03
N ALA A 547 29.20 -17.77 14.79
CA ALA A 547 28.13 -17.49 15.75
C ALA A 547 28.53 -16.44 16.80
N GLU A 548 29.79 -16.44 17.25
CA GLU A 548 30.30 -15.46 18.22
C GLU A 548 30.46 -14.05 17.64
N GLN A 549 30.73 -13.92 16.34
CA GLN A 549 30.79 -12.62 15.68
C GLN A 549 29.41 -11.94 15.64
N TYR A 550 28.37 -12.70 15.26
CA TYR A 550 26.98 -12.22 15.34
C TYR A 550 26.55 -11.93 16.78
N ASN A 551 27.05 -12.71 17.75
CA ASN A 551 26.84 -12.46 19.19
C ASN A 551 27.36 -11.09 19.62
N THR A 552 28.62 -10.83 19.31
CA THR A 552 29.31 -9.59 19.67
C THR A 552 28.64 -8.38 19.01
N PHE A 553 28.34 -8.47 17.71
CA PHE A 553 27.68 -7.39 16.99
C PHE A 553 26.30 -7.06 17.57
N ALA A 554 25.47 -8.07 17.84
CA ALA A 554 24.13 -7.81 18.38
C ALA A 554 24.18 -7.16 19.76
N LEU A 555 25.12 -7.57 20.63
CA LEU A 555 25.30 -6.94 21.94
C LEU A 555 25.72 -5.48 21.84
N GLN A 556 26.62 -5.14 20.91
CA GLN A 556 27.01 -3.75 20.66
C GLN A 556 25.82 -2.91 20.22
N GLN A 557 25.04 -3.41 19.25
CA GLN A 557 23.85 -2.74 18.73
C GLN A 557 22.77 -2.59 19.82
N HIS A 558 22.57 -3.62 20.64
CA HIS A 558 21.65 -3.59 21.78
C HIS A 558 22.05 -2.50 22.79
N ILE A 559 23.33 -2.34 23.10
CA ILE A 559 23.84 -1.27 23.99
C ILE A 559 23.62 0.12 23.37
N ILE A 560 23.87 0.28 22.07
CA ILE A 560 23.67 1.57 21.39
C ILE A 560 22.19 1.96 21.42
N SER A 561 21.30 1.00 21.14
CA SER A 561 19.85 1.19 21.25
C SER A 561 19.43 1.71 22.64
N PHE A 562 19.96 1.11 23.71
CA PHE A 562 19.70 1.55 25.09
C PHE A 562 20.17 2.97 25.38
N ARG A 563 21.32 3.39 24.83
CA ARG A 563 21.83 4.75 25.04
C ARG A 563 20.89 5.81 24.49
N PHE A 564 20.25 5.56 23.35
CA PHE A 564 19.25 6.47 22.80
C PHE A 564 18.02 6.59 23.70
N ILE A 565 17.57 5.49 24.28
CA ILE A 565 16.45 5.50 25.24
C ILE A 565 16.81 6.28 26.51
N ILE A 566 18.00 6.04 27.08
CA ILE A 566 18.45 6.73 28.32
C ILE A 566 18.66 8.23 28.08
N ALA A 567 19.04 8.63 26.87
CA ALA A 567 19.23 10.03 26.51
C ALA A 567 17.93 10.85 26.45
N MET A 568 16.76 10.20 26.44
CA MET A 568 15.46 10.87 26.53
C MET A 568 15.27 11.46 27.94
N ASN A 569 15.58 12.75 28.10
CA ASN A 569 15.54 13.45 29.38
C ASN A 569 14.43 14.50 29.42
N HIS A 570 13.17 14.06 29.35
CA HIS A 570 11.99 14.91 29.45
C HIS A 570 10.89 14.24 30.27
N SER A 571 10.13 15.06 30.99
CA SER A 571 9.18 14.62 32.03
C SER A 571 7.85 14.08 31.50
N ARG A 572 7.58 14.22 30.19
CA ARG A 572 6.38 13.69 29.52
C ARG A 572 6.81 12.97 28.24
N VAL A 573 6.31 11.75 28.06
CA VAL A 573 6.57 10.89 26.90
C VAL A 573 5.37 10.97 25.96
N SER A 574 5.60 11.38 24.71
CA SER A 574 4.58 11.47 23.65
C SER A 574 4.08 10.08 23.21
N GLY A 575 2.94 10.00 22.52
CA GLY A 575 2.38 8.72 22.02
C GLY A 575 3.36 7.98 21.11
N ALA A 576 4.03 8.69 20.19
CA ALA A 576 5.07 8.15 19.32
C ALA A 576 6.27 7.59 20.09
N GLU A 577 6.68 8.25 21.18
CA GLU A 577 7.76 7.76 22.04
C GLU A 577 7.31 6.56 22.89
N GLN A 578 6.06 6.52 23.33
CA GLN A 578 5.49 5.35 24.02
C GLN A 578 5.50 4.14 23.08
N GLU A 579 5.06 4.30 21.82
CA GLU A 579 5.17 3.26 20.79
C GLU A 579 6.60 2.79 20.62
N MET A 580 7.54 3.73 20.46
CA MET A 580 8.96 3.42 20.28
C MET A 580 9.53 2.61 21.46
N LEU A 581 9.27 3.04 22.70
CA LEU A 581 9.78 2.39 23.91
C LEU A 581 9.22 0.98 24.09
N LEU A 582 7.92 0.79 23.80
CA LEU A 582 7.28 -0.51 23.93
C LEU A 582 7.74 -1.47 22.83
N THR A 583 7.87 -1.00 21.58
CA THR A 583 8.42 -1.81 20.50
C THR A 583 9.89 -2.18 20.75
N ALA A 584 10.72 -1.23 21.20
CA ALA A 584 12.11 -1.54 21.56
C ALA A 584 12.18 -2.60 22.68
N SER A 585 11.33 -2.49 23.71
CA SER A 585 11.25 -3.47 24.80
C SER A 585 10.85 -4.87 24.31
N ALA A 586 9.93 -4.96 23.35
CA ALA A 586 9.57 -6.22 22.71
C ALA A 586 10.73 -6.85 21.93
N LEU A 587 11.48 -6.05 21.15
CA LEU A 587 12.67 -6.51 20.43
C LEU A 587 13.77 -6.99 21.40
N TYR A 588 13.96 -6.29 22.53
CA TYR A 588 14.90 -6.70 23.57
C TYR A 588 14.52 -8.03 24.20
N ALA A 589 13.22 -8.25 24.48
CA ALA A 589 12.76 -9.53 24.96
C ALA A 589 13.12 -10.66 23.96
N GLY A 590 12.88 -10.48 22.66
CA GLY A 590 13.27 -11.46 21.65
C GLY A 590 14.79 -11.70 21.56
N ILE A 591 15.61 -10.65 21.67
CA ILE A 591 17.08 -10.76 21.73
C ILE A 591 17.52 -11.62 22.92
N CYS A 592 16.95 -11.38 24.12
CA CYS A 592 17.24 -12.15 25.32
C CYS A 592 16.76 -13.61 25.21
N LEU A 593 15.60 -13.84 24.60
CA LEU A 593 15.06 -15.19 24.36
C LEU A 593 15.93 -16.00 23.41
N LEU A 594 16.41 -15.40 22.32
CA LEU A 594 17.36 -16.02 21.39
C LEU A 594 18.70 -16.38 22.07
N ARG A 595 19.07 -15.64 23.14
CA ARG A 595 20.23 -15.90 24.01
C ARG A 595 19.96 -16.88 25.16
N ALA A 596 18.73 -17.36 25.32
CA ALA A 596 18.29 -18.16 26.47
C ALA A 596 18.41 -17.43 27.84
N ASP A 597 18.46 -16.09 27.84
CA ASP A 597 18.44 -15.29 29.07
C ASP A 597 16.99 -14.95 29.46
N LEU A 598 16.33 -15.95 30.06
CA LEU A 598 14.92 -15.86 30.42
C LEU A 598 14.65 -14.78 31.48
N ASN A 599 15.62 -14.47 32.34
CA ASN A 599 15.48 -13.48 33.40
C ASN A 599 15.46 -12.06 32.83
N GLN A 600 16.37 -11.74 31.92
CA GLN A 600 16.37 -10.43 31.24
C GLN A 600 15.18 -10.29 30.28
N ALA A 601 14.82 -11.36 29.57
CA ALA A 601 13.63 -11.36 28.72
C ALA A 601 12.35 -11.04 29.52
N ARG A 602 12.20 -11.67 30.70
CA ARG A 602 11.12 -11.38 31.65
C ARG A 602 11.18 -9.92 32.13
N ALA A 603 12.36 -9.41 32.44
CA ALA A 603 12.50 -8.03 32.91
C ALA A 603 12.03 -7.00 31.86
N HIS A 604 12.39 -7.17 30.58
CA HIS A 604 11.92 -6.31 29.50
C HIS A 604 10.41 -6.40 29.31
N ALA A 605 9.84 -7.61 29.32
CA ALA A 605 8.41 -7.80 29.17
C ALA A 605 7.62 -7.22 30.38
N ALA A 606 8.10 -7.39 31.63
CA ALA A 606 7.48 -6.78 32.82
C ALA A 606 7.58 -5.25 32.79
N GLY A 607 8.73 -4.71 32.38
CA GLY A 607 8.92 -3.27 32.23
C GLY A 607 7.93 -2.67 31.25
N ALA A 608 7.79 -3.28 30.07
CA ALA A 608 6.80 -2.89 29.09
C ALA A 608 5.37 -2.98 29.64
N ALA A 609 5.03 -4.03 30.41
CA ALA A 609 3.69 -4.23 30.97
C ALA A 609 3.36 -3.14 32.00
N LYS A 610 4.34 -2.76 32.82
CA LYS A 610 4.20 -1.67 33.77
C LYS A 610 4.01 -0.32 33.07
N LEU A 611 4.78 -0.04 32.03
CA LEU A 611 4.69 1.20 31.26
C LEU A 611 3.36 1.31 30.51
N SER A 612 2.94 0.24 29.83
CA SER A 612 1.66 0.20 29.12
C SER A 612 0.47 0.43 30.06
N LYS A 613 0.50 -0.12 31.28
CA LYS A 613 -0.49 0.18 32.33
C LYS A 613 -0.48 1.66 32.75
N GLN A 614 0.69 2.20 33.04
CA GLN A 614 0.84 3.58 33.51
C GLN A 614 0.34 4.59 32.49
N TRP A 615 0.53 4.29 31.19
CA TRP A 615 0.09 5.13 30.09
C TRP A 615 -1.32 4.82 29.59
N ARG A 616 -2.02 3.82 30.16
CA ARG A 616 -3.28 3.30 29.61
C ARG A 616 -3.16 2.96 28.13
N PHE A 617 -2.01 2.43 27.73
CA PHE A 617 -1.63 2.27 26.32
C PHE A 617 -2.55 1.28 25.59
N LEU A 618 -3.04 0.26 26.32
CA LEU A 618 -3.88 -0.81 25.78
C LEU A 618 -5.40 -0.52 25.86
N ASP A 619 -5.81 0.61 26.44
CA ASP A 619 -7.22 0.97 26.63
C ASP A 619 -7.81 1.53 25.32
N ASP A 620 -8.90 0.96 24.83
CA ASP A 620 -9.54 1.32 23.55
C ASP A 620 -10.12 2.76 23.55
N GLU A 621 -10.55 3.28 24.70
CA GLU A 621 -11.15 4.63 24.83
C GLU A 621 -10.15 5.79 24.60
N THR A 622 -8.84 5.51 24.59
CA THR A 622 -7.80 6.54 24.46
C THR A 622 -7.27 6.73 23.03
N GLU A 623 -7.82 6.02 22.04
CA GLU A 623 -7.44 6.14 20.62
C GLU A 623 -7.81 7.50 20.00
N GLN A 624 -8.79 8.22 20.56
CA GLN A 624 -9.27 9.48 19.98
C GLN A 624 -8.45 10.73 20.34
N GLN A 625 -7.42 10.64 21.20
CA GLN A 625 -6.79 11.82 21.82
C GLN A 625 -5.27 11.97 21.68
N VAL A 626 -4.55 11.01 21.07
CA VAL A 626 -3.07 11.07 20.98
C VAL A 626 -2.64 10.82 19.55
N ALA A 627 -1.77 11.69 19.01
CA ALA A 627 -1.21 11.51 17.67
C ALA A 627 -0.40 10.20 17.60
N ASP A 628 -0.80 9.31 16.69
CA ASP A 628 -0.13 8.03 16.47
C ASP A 628 1.28 8.22 15.93
N GLY A 629 2.21 7.39 16.41
CA GLY A 629 3.55 7.28 15.85
C GLY A 629 3.57 6.46 14.57
N VAL A 630 4.76 6.33 13.99
CA VAL A 630 5.02 5.62 12.70
C VAL A 630 4.68 4.13 12.76
N ILE A 631 4.63 3.53 13.95
CA ILE A 631 4.30 2.11 14.12
C ILE A 631 2.79 1.92 14.17
N GLY A 632 2.09 2.88 14.79
CA GLY A 632 0.66 2.83 15.02
C GLY A 632 0.35 2.03 16.29
N ARG A 633 -0.45 2.64 17.17
CA ARG A 633 -0.78 2.11 18.50
C ARG A 633 -1.38 0.70 18.46
N ALA A 634 -2.25 0.41 17.48
CA ALA A 634 -2.86 -0.91 17.30
C ALA A 634 -1.81 -2.00 16.99
N ASN A 635 -0.82 -1.72 16.15
CA ASN A 635 0.24 -2.66 15.78
C ASN A 635 1.21 -2.89 16.95
N THR A 636 1.55 -1.82 17.69
CA THR A 636 2.36 -1.95 18.90
C THR A 636 1.63 -2.76 19.98
N ARG A 637 0.32 -2.56 20.14
CA ARG A 637 -0.54 -3.36 21.05
C ARG A 637 -0.52 -4.85 20.70
N GLN A 638 -0.61 -5.18 19.41
CA GLN A 638 -0.52 -6.56 18.91
C GLN A 638 0.81 -7.23 19.26
N LEU A 639 1.94 -6.58 18.92
CA LEU A 639 3.28 -7.08 19.24
C LEU A 639 3.47 -7.32 20.74
N ILE A 640 3.02 -6.37 21.56
CA ILE A 640 3.11 -6.47 23.01
C ILE A 640 2.31 -7.68 23.53
N ARG A 641 1.11 -7.90 23.00
CA ARG A 641 0.26 -9.05 23.39
C ARG A 641 0.96 -10.38 23.08
N ASP A 642 1.61 -10.51 21.92
CA ASP A 642 2.38 -11.70 21.55
C ASP A 642 3.56 -11.95 22.52
N VAL A 643 4.32 -10.89 22.85
CA VAL A 643 5.41 -11.00 23.85
C VAL A 643 4.88 -11.35 25.23
N TYR A 644 3.80 -10.72 25.69
CA TYR A 644 3.23 -10.94 27.02
C TYR A 644 2.65 -12.33 27.19
N HIS A 645 1.99 -12.84 26.13
CA HIS A 645 1.47 -14.19 26.11
C HIS A 645 2.57 -15.19 26.44
N SER A 646 3.75 -15.08 25.83
CA SER A 646 4.85 -16.02 26.05
C SER A 646 5.21 -16.28 27.52
N PHE A 647 4.91 -15.34 28.43
CA PHE A 647 5.22 -15.43 29.86
C PHE A 647 4.00 -15.67 30.76
N HIS A 648 2.77 -15.78 30.23
CA HIS A 648 1.51 -15.82 31.00
C HIS A 648 1.43 -17.00 31.99
N SER A 649 2.24 -18.04 31.79
CA SER A 649 2.24 -19.27 32.58
C SER A 649 3.21 -19.22 33.77
N ILE A 650 4.10 -18.22 33.82
CA ILE A 650 5.08 -18.05 34.88
C ILE A 650 4.42 -17.38 36.08
N ALA A 651 4.49 -18.02 37.25
CA ALA A 651 3.74 -17.61 38.43
C ALA A 651 4.09 -16.19 38.95
N SER A 652 5.29 -15.69 38.66
CA SER A 652 5.75 -14.34 39.04
C SER A 652 5.36 -13.24 38.06
N PHE A 653 4.68 -13.58 36.96
CA PHE A 653 4.41 -12.69 35.83
C PHE A 653 2.90 -12.55 35.52
N SER A 654 2.05 -13.40 36.10
CA SER A 654 0.62 -13.44 35.78
C SER A 654 -0.22 -12.31 36.40
N GLU A 655 0.22 -11.68 37.51
CA GLU A 655 -0.58 -10.67 38.22
C GLU A 655 -0.62 -9.30 37.48
N ASP A 656 0.50 -8.84 36.92
CA ASP A 656 0.55 -7.54 36.20
C ASP A 656 -0.09 -7.60 34.81
N ILE A 657 -0.12 -8.78 34.19
CA ILE A 657 -0.65 -9.00 32.83
C ILE A 657 -2.14 -9.33 32.81
N ALA A 658 -2.67 -10.00 33.84
CA ALA A 658 -4.09 -10.33 33.92
C ALA A 658 -5.01 -9.08 33.90
N ALA A 659 -4.47 -7.90 34.25
CA ALA A 659 -5.17 -6.61 34.17
C ALA A 659 -5.31 -6.06 32.74
N HIS A 660 -4.52 -6.54 31.78
CA HIS A 660 -4.42 -5.99 30.41
C HIS A 660 -5.20 -6.79 29.36
N PHE A 661 -5.68 -7.98 29.72
CA PHE A 661 -6.51 -8.83 28.86
C PHE A 661 -7.96 -8.73 29.35
N GLU A 662 -8.71 -7.78 28.79
CA GLU A 662 -10.17 -7.77 28.89
C GLU A 662 -10.73 -8.76 27.87
N ALA A 663 -11.54 -9.72 28.35
CA ALA A 663 -12.31 -10.54 27.44
C ALA A 663 -13.37 -9.62 26.81
N PRO A 664 -13.32 -9.35 25.50
CA PRO A 664 -14.31 -8.49 24.87
C PRO A 664 -15.69 -9.12 25.02
N VAL A 665 -16.68 -8.33 25.43
CA VAL A 665 -18.08 -8.73 25.39
C VAL A 665 -18.56 -8.51 23.95
N TRP A 666 -18.51 -9.55 23.12
CA TRP A 666 -19.00 -9.45 21.75
C TRP A 666 -20.53 -9.46 21.73
N HIS A 667 -21.14 -8.41 21.19
CA HIS A 667 -22.59 -8.29 21.02
C HIS A 667 -23.06 -8.43 19.57
N VAL A 668 -22.19 -8.79 18.63
CA VAL A 668 -22.48 -8.69 17.20
C VAL A 668 -22.08 -9.98 16.46
N THR A 669 -22.99 -10.48 15.62
CA THR A 669 -22.84 -11.67 14.76
C THR A 669 -22.05 -11.39 13.47
N GLU A 670 -21.24 -10.33 13.43
CA GLU A 670 -20.51 -9.93 12.24
C GLU A 670 -19.25 -10.79 12.02
N PRO A 671 -18.94 -11.18 10.77
CA PRO A 671 -17.70 -11.90 10.44
C PRO A 671 -16.47 -11.07 10.81
N PHE A 672 -15.33 -11.73 11.05
CA PHE A 672 -14.05 -11.03 11.20
C PHE A 672 -13.68 -10.31 9.89
N ALA A 673 -13.07 -9.14 9.98
CA ALA A 673 -12.59 -8.37 8.83
C ALA A 673 -11.31 -8.97 8.23
N SER A 674 -10.49 -9.65 9.04
CA SER A 674 -9.25 -10.30 8.60
C SER A 674 -8.88 -11.51 9.48
N VAL A 675 -7.96 -12.34 8.98
CA VAL A 675 -7.40 -13.47 9.73
C VAL A 675 -6.61 -13.02 10.97
N ASP A 676 -5.98 -11.84 10.91
CA ASP A 676 -5.26 -11.25 12.03
C ASP A 676 -6.21 -10.83 13.16
N GLU A 677 -7.35 -10.23 12.83
CA GLU A 677 -8.40 -9.92 13.81
C GLU A 677 -8.88 -11.19 14.52
N ALA A 678 -9.09 -12.27 13.76
CA ALA A 678 -9.48 -13.57 14.31
C ALA A 678 -8.40 -14.13 15.25
N TYR A 679 -7.11 -14.04 14.91
CA TYR A 679 -6.01 -14.48 15.77
C TYR A 679 -5.94 -13.69 17.08
N TYR A 680 -5.96 -12.36 17.02
CA TYR A 680 -5.86 -11.55 18.25
C TYR A 680 -7.09 -11.69 19.14
N ALA A 681 -8.28 -11.88 18.55
CA ALA A 681 -9.49 -12.25 19.28
C ALA A 681 -9.35 -13.61 19.97
N TYR A 682 -8.75 -14.60 19.30
CA TYR A 682 -8.42 -15.90 19.88
C TYR A 682 -7.40 -15.77 21.02
N LEU A 683 -6.34 -14.97 20.84
CA LEU A 683 -5.28 -14.79 21.84
C LEU A 683 -5.84 -14.24 23.16
N ASN A 684 -6.85 -13.37 23.11
CA ASN A 684 -7.57 -12.87 24.29
C ASN A 684 -8.36 -13.97 25.02
N ILE A 685 -9.05 -14.84 24.27
CA ILE A 685 -9.70 -16.02 24.87
C ILE A 685 -8.64 -16.90 25.51
N HIS A 686 -7.63 -17.30 24.73
CA HIS A 686 -6.59 -18.24 25.14
C HIS A 686 -5.87 -17.77 26.42
N SER A 687 -5.43 -16.51 26.48
CA SER A 687 -4.78 -15.89 27.65
C SER A 687 -5.72 -15.64 28.85
N GLY A 688 -7.03 -15.55 28.63
CA GLY A 688 -8.05 -15.33 29.67
C GLY A 688 -8.05 -16.37 30.81
N TRP A 689 -7.43 -17.52 30.60
CA TRP A 689 -7.21 -18.53 31.65
C TRP A 689 -6.41 -18.00 32.85
N ALA A 690 -5.42 -17.13 32.64
CA ALA A 690 -4.64 -16.52 33.71
C ALA A 690 -5.52 -15.64 34.62
N ARG A 691 -6.51 -14.95 34.04
CA ARG A 691 -7.49 -14.13 34.76
C ARG A 691 -8.51 -14.98 35.52
N ILE A 692 -8.97 -16.08 34.94
CA ILE A 692 -9.93 -16.98 35.61
C ILE A 692 -9.32 -17.55 36.91
N LYS A 693 -8.00 -17.78 36.95
CA LYS A 693 -7.28 -18.20 38.16
C LYS A 693 -7.11 -17.10 39.22
N SER A 694 -7.19 -15.82 38.84
CA SER A 694 -7.03 -14.68 39.76
C SER A 694 -8.35 -14.09 40.24
N TRP A 695 -9.48 -14.49 39.64
CA TRP A 695 -10.81 -14.00 39.99
C TRP A 695 -11.44 -14.85 41.11
N GLU A 696 -11.08 -14.56 42.36
CA GLU A 696 -11.90 -14.89 43.53
C GLU A 696 -12.16 -13.62 44.34
N PRO A 697 -13.43 -13.34 44.72
CA PRO A 697 -13.73 -12.32 45.71
C PRO A 697 -13.27 -12.83 47.09
N ASP A 698 -12.57 -11.97 47.82
CA ASP A 698 -12.20 -12.09 49.23
C ASP A 698 -11.00 -13.00 49.60
N ASN A 699 -9.81 -12.39 49.62
CA ASN A 699 -8.76 -12.54 50.66
C ASN A 699 -8.55 -13.94 51.30
N ARG A 700 -8.41 -15.01 50.51
CA ARG A 700 -7.78 -16.26 50.98
C ARG A 700 -6.71 -16.77 50.00
N PRO A 701 -5.53 -17.22 50.48
CA PRO A 701 -4.46 -17.68 49.62
C PRO A 701 -4.67 -19.16 49.26
N CYS A 702 -5.50 -19.44 48.26
CA CYS A 702 -5.44 -20.72 47.53
C CYS A 702 -4.81 -20.48 46.14
N ARG A 703 -3.53 -20.09 46.15
CA ARG A 703 -2.70 -20.00 44.94
C ARG A 703 -2.65 -21.36 44.25
N GLY A 704 -3.36 -21.51 43.13
CA GLY A 704 -3.29 -22.69 42.27
C GLY A 704 -4.57 -23.54 42.14
N ALA A 705 -5.74 -23.06 42.57
CA ALA A 705 -7.00 -23.77 42.31
C ALA A 705 -7.37 -23.74 40.81
N SER A 706 -7.86 -24.88 40.29
CA SER A 706 -8.39 -24.96 38.92
C SER A 706 -9.71 -24.19 38.82
N PRO A 707 -10.00 -23.48 37.71
CA PRO A 707 -11.22 -22.67 37.51
C PRO A 707 -12.52 -23.34 37.94
N SER A 708 -13.52 -22.60 38.40
CA SER A 708 -14.85 -23.20 38.60
C SER A 708 -15.49 -23.62 37.27
N PRO A 709 -16.36 -24.65 37.24
CA PRO A 709 -17.12 -25.00 36.04
C PRO A 709 -17.91 -23.83 35.44
N GLY A 710 -18.44 -22.93 36.27
CA GLY A 710 -19.15 -21.73 35.81
C GLY A 710 -18.24 -20.73 35.07
N GLN A 711 -17.01 -20.50 35.57
CA GLN A 711 -16.03 -19.68 34.85
C GLN A 711 -15.62 -20.30 33.51
N MET A 712 -15.54 -21.63 33.46
CA MET A 712 -15.26 -22.34 32.21
C MET A 712 -16.41 -22.25 31.20
N GLN A 713 -17.67 -22.20 31.65
CA GLN A 713 -18.82 -21.99 30.76
C GLN A 713 -18.83 -20.61 30.11
N VAL A 714 -18.39 -19.56 30.83
CA VAL A 714 -18.25 -18.21 30.25
C VAL A 714 -17.20 -18.20 29.14
N ARG A 715 -16.05 -18.83 29.39
CA ARG A 715 -15.00 -19.00 28.37
C ARG A 715 -15.52 -19.79 27.16
N GLN A 716 -16.23 -20.89 27.40
CA GLN A 716 -16.82 -21.72 26.34
C GLN A 716 -17.81 -20.91 25.49
N HIS A 717 -18.61 -20.03 26.10
CA HIS A 717 -19.51 -19.14 25.38
C HIS A 717 -18.76 -18.15 24.49
N ALA A 718 -17.69 -17.52 25.00
CA ALA A 718 -16.84 -16.65 24.21
C ALA A 718 -16.19 -17.40 23.03
N LEU A 719 -15.64 -18.60 23.26
CA LEU A 719 -15.12 -19.44 22.18
C LEU A 719 -16.19 -19.78 21.14
N GLY A 720 -17.42 -20.08 21.57
CA GLY A 720 -18.55 -20.32 20.66
C GLY A 720 -18.86 -19.13 19.76
N LEU A 721 -18.89 -17.91 20.31
CA LEU A 721 -19.05 -16.69 19.53
C LEU A 721 -17.89 -16.47 18.55
N TRP A 722 -16.66 -16.71 18.99
CA TRP A 722 -15.48 -16.64 18.13
C TRP A 722 -15.58 -17.63 16.95
N THR A 723 -15.98 -18.88 17.21
CA THR A 723 -16.15 -19.91 16.18
C THR A 723 -17.19 -19.49 15.14
N ILE A 724 -18.33 -18.94 15.57
CA ILE A 724 -19.38 -18.45 14.66
C ILE A 724 -18.83 -17.34 13.74
N ARG A 725 -18.13 -16.35 14.31
CA ARG A 725 -17.54 -15.24 13.53
C ARG A 725 -16.45 -15.74 12.56
N PHE A 726 -15.65 -16.71 13.00
CA PHE A 726 -14.59 -17.30 12.17
C PHE A 726 -15.15 -18.13 11.02
N GLU A 727 -16.21 -18.92 11.25
CA GLU A 727 -16.90 -19.63 10.19
C GLU A 727 -17.57 -18.68 9.19
N ALA A 728 -18.19 -17.59 9.67
CA ALA A 728 -18.75 -16.56 8.80
C ALA A 728 -17.67 -15.89 7.92
N TYR A 729 -16.50 -15.58 8.49
CA TYR A 729 -15.35 -15.07 7.72
C TYR A 729 -14.90 -16.06 6.63
N LEU A 730 -14.82 -17.36 6.95
CA LEU A 730 -14.47 -18.39 5.98
C LEU A 730 -15.52 -18.55 4.86
N GLN A 731 -16.81 -18.32 5.16
CA GLN A 731 -17.88 -18.38 4.16
C GLN A 731 -17.85 -17.21 3.18
N LEU A 732 -17.33 -16.04 3.58
CA LEU A 732 -17.19 -14.89 2.68
C LEU A 732 -16.16 -15.12 1.57
N GLY A 733 -15.19 -16.01 1.76
CA GLY A 733 -14.17 -16.32 0.77
C GLY A 733 -13.21 -15.17 0.45
N THR A 734 -13.10 -14.18 1.34
CA THR A 734 -12.26 -12.97 1.17
C THR A 734 -10.78 -13.20 1.54
N TYR A 735 -10.40 -14.40 1.96
CA TYR A 735 -9.03 -14.74 2.36
C TYR A 735 -8.13 -15.08 1.17
N THR A 736 -6.86 -14.68 1.26
CA THR A 736 -5.85 -14.90 0.23
C THR A 736 -5.21 -16.29 0.32
N LYS A 737 -4.40 -16.68 -0.68
CA LYS A 737 -3.59 -17.92 -0.60
C LYS A 737 -2.58 -17.87 0.57
N GLU A 738 -2.16 -16.68 0.97
CA GLU A 738 -1.20 -16.52 2.06
C GLU A 738 -1.82 -16.74 3.45
N ASP A 739 -3.14 -16.58 3.57
CA ASP A 739 -3.88 -16.74 4.83
C ASP A 739 -4.18 -18.21 5.15
N LEU A 740 -4.02 -19.12 4.19
CA LEU A 740 -4.40 -20.53 4.33
C LEU A 740 -3.67 -21.24 5.47
N ASP A 741 -2.37 -20.97 5.65
CA ASP A 741 -1.58 -21.59 6.73
C ASP A 741 -2.02 -21.07 8.10
N THR A 742 -2.33 -19.77 8.21
CA THR A 742 -2.89 -19.15 9.42
C THR A 742 -4.26 -19.73 9.75
N ILE A 743 -5.12 -19.91 8.74
CA ILE A 743 -6.46 -20.48 8.91
C ILE A 743 -6.36 -21.93 9.41
N GLU A 744 -5.46 -22.74 8.87
CA GLU A 744 -5.26 -24.12 9.34
C GLU A 744 -4.72 -24.15 10.79
N LEU A 745 -3.84 -23.23 11.14
CA LEU A 745 -3.33 -23.07 12.51
C LEU A 745 -4.44 -22.66 13.49
N LEU A 746 -5.28 -21.67 13.14
CA LEU A 746 -6.42 -21.24 13.95
C LEU A 746 -7.46 -22.34 14.13
N ARG A 747 -7.67 -23.20 13.13
CA ARG A 747 -8.53 -24.39 13.26
C ARG A 747 -7.96 -25.39 14.26
N LEU A 748 -6.64 -25.62 14.27
CA LEU A 748 -5.99 -26.47 15.26
C LEU A 748 -6.16 -25.89 16.68
N PHE A 749 -5.99 -24.57 16.81
CA PHE A 749 -6.16 -23.84 18.08
C PHE A 749 -7.59 -23.96 18.60
N CYS A 750 -8.60 -23.73 17.76
CA CYS A 750 -10.00 -23.90 18.11
C CYS A 750 -10.32 -25.33 18.56
N LEU A 751 -9.83 -26.34 17.82
CA LEU A 751 -10.03 -27.76 18.17
C LEU A 751 -9.44 -28.10 19.56
N PHE A 752 -8.29 -27.52 19.90
CA PHE A 752 -7.67 -27.68 21.21
C PHE A 752 -8.55 -27.05 22.31
N GLU A 753 -8.97 -25.80 22.13
CA GLU A 753 -9.77 -25.07 23.13
C GLU A 753 -11.13 -25.73 23.39
N GLU A 754 -11.84 -26.17 22.34
CA GLU A 754 -13.11 -26.89 22.50
C GLU A 754 -12.95 -28.18 23.31
N THR A 755 -11.84 -28.90 23.06
CA THR A 755 -11.52 -30.13 23.77
C THR A 755 -11.17 -29.83 25.23
N PHE A 756 -10.38 -28.79 25.46
CA PHE A 756 -9.97 -28.33 26.77
C PHE A 756 -11.15 -27.89 27.64
N ASP A 757 -11.99 -26.99 27.14
CA ASP A 757 -13.15 -26.44 27.87
C ASP A 757 -14.12 -27.54 28.26
N THR A 758 -14.48 -28.43 27.32
CA THR A 758 -15.35 -29.58 27.57
C THR A 758 -14.85 -30.42 28.74
N ILE A 759 -13.55 -30.67 28.78
CA ILE A 759 -12.91 -31.52 29.77
C ILE A 759 -12.81 -30.81 31.13
N MET A 760 -12.51 -29.51 31.13
CA MET A 760 -12.32 -28.73 32.35
C MET A 760 -13.64 -28.35 33.04
N ILE A 761 -14.78 -28.33 32.33
CA ILE A 761 -16.13 -28.13 32.88
C ILE A 761 -16.59 -29.36 33.67
N HIS A 762 -16.53 -30.55 33.07
CA HIS A 762 -17.14 -31.73 33.66
C HIS A 762 -16.21 -32.53 34.59
N ARG A 763 -14.89 -32.51 34.35
CA ARG A 763 -13.84 -33.13 35.19
C ARG A 763 -14.01 -34.62 35.55
N THR A 764 -14.98 -35.35 35.02
CA THR A 764 -15.22 -36.77 35.37
C THR A 764 -14.45 -37.74 34.47
N PRO A 765 -14.01 -38.90 34.99
CA PRO A 765 -13.28 -39.92 34.21
C PRO A 765 -13.94 -40.29 32.88
N GLU A 766 -15.27 -40.38 32.85
CA GLU A 766 -16.06 -40.79 31.68
C GLU A 766 -15.94 -39.77 30.55
N VAL A 767 -15.97 -38.47 30.87
CA VAL A 767 -15.81 -37.39 29.90
C VAL A 767 -14.40 -37.40 29.30
N TRP A 768 -13.39 -37.71 30.10
CA TRP A 768 -12.02 -37.85 29.59
C TRP A 768 -11.89 -39.01 28.60
N ILE A 769 -12.46 -40.17 28.93
CA ILE A 769 -12.44 -41.36 28.05
C ILE A 769 -13.21 -41.09 26.76
N LYS A 770 -14.42 -40.51 26.86
CA LYS A 770 -15.26 -40.19 25.70
C LYS A 770 -14.59 -39.22 24.73
N ASN A 771 -13.76 -38.31 25.23
CA ASN A 771 -13.04 -37.32 24.42
C ASN A 771 -11.62 -37.73 24.03
N SER A 772 -11.19 -38.97 24.33
CA SER A 772 -9.86 -39.49 23.96
C SER A 772 -9.54 -39.34 22.46
N HIS A 773 -10.52 -39.60 21.59
CA HIS A 773 -10.40 -39.45 20.14
C HIS A 773 -10.14 -38.00 19.69
N ARG A 774 -10.55 -36.98 20.46
CA ARG A 774 -10.29 -35.57 20.15
C ARG A 774 -8.81 -35.23 20.31
N TRP A 775 -8.16 -35.75 21.34
CA TRP A 775 -6.70 -35.61 21.52
C TRP A 775 -5.91 -36.21 20.35
N GLU A 776 -6.34 -37.37 19.86
CA GLU A 776 -5.73 -38.01 18.68
C GLU A 776 -5.93 -37.17 17.41
N ARG A 777 -7.10 -36.52 17.25
CA ARG A 777 -7.34 -35.59 16.14
C ARG A 777 -6.42 -34.37 16.19
N ILE A 778 -6.22 -33.80 17.38
CA ILE A 778 -5.31 -32.66 17.60
C ILE A 778 -3.89 -33.03 17.19
N VAL A 779 -3.36 -34.16 17.69
CA VAL A 779 -2.00 -34.59 17.36
C VAL A 779 -1.83 -34.89 15.87
N LYS A 780 -2.81 -35.56 15.23
CA LYS A 780 -2.76 -35.80 13.77
C LYS A 780 -2.84 -34.51 12.95
N ALA A 781 -3.60 -33.51 13.39
CA ALA A 781 -3.66 -32.22 12.71
C ALA A 781 -2.34 -31.45 12.85
N ALA A 782 -1.75 -31.47 14.05
CA ALA A 782 -0.43 -30.91 14.30
C ALA A 782 0.67 -31.57 13.44
N GLU A 783 0.67 -32.90 13.32
CA GLU A 783 1.62 -33.63 12.47
C GLU A 783 1.51 -33.23 10.99
N ARG A 784 0.30 -33.13 10.45
CA ARG A 784 0.10 -32.70 9.05
C ARG A 784 0.66 -31.30 8.80
N LEU A 785 0.44 -30.37 9.73
CA LEU A 785 0.99 -29.02 9.64
C LEU A 785 2.52 -29.03 9.67
N LEU A 786 3.12 -29.83 10.56
CA LEU A 786 4.57 -29.98 10.64
C LEU A 786 5.16 -30.67 9.39
N GLU A 787 4.45 -31.63 8.77
CA GLU A 787 4.86 -32.29 7.52
C GLU A 787 4.74 -31.37 6.31
N LYS A 788 3.68 -30.56 6.22
CA LYS A 788 3.51 -29.51 5.21
C LYS A 788 4.66 -28.51 5.28
N GLN A 789 5.03 -28.09 6.48
CA GLN A 789 6.19 -27.22 6.71
C GLN A 789 7.55 -27.88 6.42
N ARG A 790 7.63 -29.21 6.29
CA ARG A 790 8.84 -29.94 5.90
C ARG A 790 8.95 -30.19 4.40
N SER A 791 7.82 -30.23 3.67
CA SER A 791 7.74 -30.67 2.27
C SER A 791 7.71 -29.54 1.24
N SER A 792 7.44 -28.30 1.65
CA SER A 792 7.63 -27.11 0.81
C SER A 792 9.12 -26.89 0.50
N GLY A 793 9.58 -27.42 -0.64
CA GLY A 793 10.96 -27.32 -1.13
C GLY A 793 11.29 -26.02 -1.89
N ASP A 794 10.52 -24.96 -1.69
CA ASP A 794 10.76 -23.67 -2.34
C ASP A 794 11.78 -22.87 -1.51
N ALA A 795 12.95 -22.55 -2.08
CA ALA A 795 14.03 -21.84 -1.39
C ALA A 795 13.64 -20.40 -0.96
N THR A 796 12.48 -19.92 -1.41
CA THR A 796 11.87 -18.65 -1.02
C THR A 796 11.01 -18.73 0.25
N PHE A 797 10.60 -19.93 0.67
CA PHE A 797 9.75 -20.19 1.84
C PHE A 797 10.33 -21.30 2.73
N SER A 798 11.48 -21.05 3.34
CA SER A 798 11.92 -21.87 4.48
C SER A 798 11.05 -21.56 5.70
N THR A 799 10.01 -22.37 5.94
CA THR A 799 9.20 -22.43 7.17
C THR A 799 9.97 -22.97 8.39
N ARG A 800 11.30 -23.08 8.30
CA ARG A 800 12.19 -23.44 9.40
C ARG A 800 12.64 -22.17 10.14
N GLY A 801 11.72 -21.39 10.68
CA GLY A 801 12.11 -20.34 11.61
C GLY A 801 12.78 -20.93 12.86
N VAL A 802 13.69 -20.19 13.50
CA VAL A 802 14.28 -20.60 14.80
C VAL A 802 13.56 -20.01 16.00
N PHE A 803 12.78 -18.96 15.78
CA PHE A 803 12.10 -18.19 16.82
C PHE A 803 10.85 -17.50 16.28
N TYR A 804 9.72 -17.62 16.98
CA TYR A 804 8.47 -16.91 16.70
C TYR A 804 8.01 -16.09 17.91
N TYR A 805 7.48 -14.89 17.67
CA TYR A 805 6.75 -14.11 18.67
C TYR A 805 5.31 -14.61 18.86
N SER A 806 4.69 -15.07 17.78
CA SER A 806 3.31 -15.57 17.77
C SER A 806 3.22 -17.05 18.19
N LEU A 807 2.00 -17.50 18.48
CA LEU A 807 1.74 -18.90 18.80
C LEU A 807 1.98 -19.81 17.60
N SER A 808 2.57 -20.99 17.84
CA SER A 808 2.71 -22.04 16.83
C SER A 808 2.04 -23.36 17.25
N VAL A 809 2.21 -24.38 16.40
CA VAL A 809 1.79 -25.76 16.67
C VAL A 809 2.37 -26.31 17.99
N GLN A 810 3.56 -25.84 18.38
CA GLN A 810 4.20 -26.26 19.63
C GLN A 810 3.35 -25.94 20.86
N GLU A 811 2.68 -24.78 20.91
CA GLU A 811 1.86 -24.42 22.06
C GLU A 811 0.75 -25.44 22.32
N VAL A 812 0.04 -25.84 21.25
CA VAL A 812 -0.99 -26.87 21.31
C VAL A 812 -0.43 -28.22 21.70
N LEU A 813 0.73 -28.61 21.14
CA LEU A 813 1.38 -29.88 21.49
C LEU A 813 1.81 -29.91 22.96
N ARG A 814 2.43 -28.84 23.45
CA ARG A 814 2.88 -28.67 24.84
C ARG A 814 1.70 -28.76 25.81
N LEU A 815 0.64 -27.98 25.58
CA LEU A 815 -0.55 -27.97 26.42
C LEU A 815 -1.30 -29.30 26.35
N THR A 816 -1.44 -29.89 25.17
CA THR A 816 -2.03 -31.22 24.99
C THR A 816 -1.23 -32.27 25.75
N GLY A 817 0.11 -32.24 25.67
CA GLY A 817 0.99 -33.14 26.43
C GLY A 817 0.83 -32.97 27.94
N PHE A 818 0.58 -31.74 28.40
CA PHE A 818 0.33 -31.42 29.80
C PHE A 818 -1.03 -31.90 30.31
N ILE A 819 -2.07 -31.81 29.48
CA ILE A 819 -3.46 -32.02 29.88
C ILE A 819 -3.92 -33.45 29.58
N CYS A 820 -3.46 -34.05 28.50
CA CYS A 820 -3.82 -35.41 28.09
C CYS A 820 -3.37 -36.44 29.14
N ARG A 821 -4.22 -37.44 29.40
CA ARG A 821 -3.95 -38.52 30.36
C ARG A 821 -3.26 -39.73 29.71
N SER A 822 -3.38 -39.90 28.39
CA SER A 822 -2.79 -41.05 27.69
C SER A 822 -1.28 -40.93 27.62
N GLY A 823 -0.57 -41.94 28.12
CA GLY A 823 0.89 -42.05 28.02
C GLY A 823 1.35 -42.21 26.57
N ALA A 824 0.62 -43.00 25.77
CA ALA A 824 0.93 -43.19 24.35
C ALA A 824 0.90 -41.88 23.54
N ILE A 825 -0.15 -41.08 23.71
CA ILE A 825 -0.27 -39.76 23.05
C ILE A 825 0.83 -38.81 23.53
N ARG A 826 1.11 -38.77 24.85
CA ARG A 826 2.16 -37.91 25.40
C ARG A 826 3.56 -38.26 24.89
N ARG A 827 3.91 -39.54 24.81
CA ARG A 827 5.19 -39.99 24.24
C ARG A 827 5.33 -39.64 22.76
N ARG A 828 4.23 -39.70 22.00
CA ARG A 828 4.20 -39.23 20.60
C ARG A 828 4.42 -37.73 20.50
N ILE A 829 3.75 -36.94 21.34
CA ILE A 829 3.96 -35.49 21.44
C ILE A 829 5.41 -35.16 21.80
N ILE A 830 6.00 -35.83 22.78
CA ILE A 830 7.41 -35.65 23.17
C ILE A 830 8.33 -35.89 21.97
N LYS A 831 8.11 -36.96 21.19
CA LYS A 831 8.88 -37.23 19.96
C LYS A 831 8.73 -36.10 18.93
N LEU A 832 7.52 -35.58 18.73
CA LEU A 832 7.28 -34.47 17.80
C LEU A 832 8.01 -33.20 18.24
N LEU A 833 7.92 -32.84 19.52
CA LEU A 833 8.62 -31.69 20.10
C LEU A 833 10.15 -31.86 20.06
N GLN A 834 10.68 -33.07 20.23
CA GLN A 834 12.12 -33.35 20.11
C GLN A 834 12.64 -33.20 18.66
N GLN A 835 11.81 -33.52 17.67
CA GLN A 835 12.20 -33.45 16.25
C GLN A 835 12.14 -32.02 15.70
N TRP A 836 11.37 -31.12 16.31
CA TRP A 836 11.26 -29.75 15.89
C TRP A 836 12.15 -28.88 16.79
N ARG A 837 13.18 -28.21 16.25
CA ARG A 837 14.04 -27.30 17.03
C ARG A 837 13.63 -25.86 16.75
N HIS A 838 12.75 -25.33 17.59
CA HIS A 838 12.10 -24.04 17.45
C HIS A 838 11.84 -23.41 18.84
N CYS A 839 11.62 -22.10 18.89
CA CYS A 839 11.34 -21.34 20.11
C CYS A 839 10.15 -20.39 19.92
N ASP A 840 9.03 -20.70 20.57
CA ASP A 840 7.83 -19.84 20.63
C ASP A 840 7.95 -18.90 21.82
N GLY A 841 8.54 -17.73 21.62
CA GLY A 841 8.80 -16.77 22.68
C GLY A 841 9.68 -17.37 23.79
N LEU A 842 9.09 -17.58 24.98
CA LEU A 842 9.75 -18.22 26.13
C LEU A 842 9.93 -19.73 25.92
N TRP A 843 9.01 -20.35 25.20
CA TRP A 843 8.90 -21.78 25.13
C TRP A 843 9.83 -22.31 24.05
N ASP A 844 11.03 -22.69 24.47
CA ASP A 844 11.87 -23.57 23.66
C ASP A 844 11.24 -24.97 23.60
N ASN A 845 11.34 -25.65 22.46
CA ASN A 845 10.93 -27.05 22.34
C ASN A 845 11.61 -27.96 23.38
N GLU A 846 12.88 -27.70 23.71
CA GLU A 846 13.61 -28.41 24.75
C GLU A 846 12.96 -28.27 26.13
N ILE A 847 12.54 -27.04 26.48
CA ILE A 847 11.76 -26.80 27.70
C ILE A 847 10.43 -27.55 27.61
N SER A 848 9.74 -27.42 26.49
CA SER A 848 8.38 -27.94 26.32
C SER A 848 8.33 -29.46 26.46
N TRP A 849 9.22 -30.20 25.79
CA TRP A 849 9.19 -31.67 25.87
C TRP A 849 9.72 -32.18 27.21
N LYS A 850 10.78 -31.58 27.79
CA LYS A 850 11.30 -31.96 29.12
C LYS A 850 10.26 -31.73 30.21
N LEU A 851 9.48 -30.66 30.08
CA LEU A 851 8.45 -30.33 31.05
C LEU A 851 7.24 -31.29 30.96
N VAL A 852 6.82 -31.65 29.73
CA VAL A 852 5.79 -32.68 29.50
C VAL A 852 6.27 -34.05 30.02
N GLU A 853 7.52 -34.40 29.75
CA GLU A 853 8.15 -35.65 30.19
C GLU A 853 8.24 -35.71 31.72
N ALA A 854 8.76 -34.67 32.37
CA ALA A 854 8.85 -34.58 33.83
C ALA A 854 7.50 -34.81 34.51
N LYS A 855 6.45 -34.17 34.00
CA LYS A 855 5.08 -34.36 34.49
C LYS A 855 4.60 -35.80 34.28
N MET A 856 4.86 -36.38 33.11
CA MET A 856 4.46 -37.76 32.79
C MET A 856 5.15 -38.78 33.70
N LEU A 857 6.47 -38.67 33.85
CA LEU A 857 7.27 -39.55 34.71
C LEU A 857 6.82 -39.46 36.16
N MET A 858 6.55 -38.26 36.67
CA MET A 858 6.05 -38.09 38.05
C MET A 858 4.69 -38.78 38.27
N GLU A 859 3.79 -38.77 37.28
CA GLU A 859 2.49 -39.46 37.37
C GLU A 859 2.65 -40.98 37.31
N GLU A 860 3.56 -41.48 36.46
CA GLU A 860 3.92 -42.90 36.35
C GLU A 860 4.59 -43.43 37.63
N GLU A 861 5.54 -42.69 38.19
CA GLU A 861 6.20 -42.99 39.46
C GLU A 861 5.21 -43.01 40.63
N ALA A 862 4.31 -42.03 40.68
CA ALA A 862 3.30 -41.96 41.73
C ALA A 862 2.36 -43.17 41.68
N LEU A 863 1.99 -43.64 40.49
CA LEU A 863 1.21 -44.86 40.30
C LEU A 863 2.01 -46.10 40.70
N ALA A 864 3.28 -46.20 40.28
CA ALA A 864 4.14 -47.35 40.59
C ALA A 864 4.45 -47.47 42.09
N ALA A 865 4.54 -46.34 42.80
CA ALA A 865 4.76 -46.29 44.25
C ALA A 865 3.51 -46.66 45.07
N ASP A 866 2.31 -46.54 44.49
CA ASP A 866 1.05 -46.83 45.16
C ASP A 866 0.60 -48.28 44.90
N ARG A 867 0.85 -49.17 45.86
CA ARG A 867 0.48 -50.59 45.77
C ARG A 867 -0.98 -50.88 46.19
N SER A 868 -1.82 -49.86 46.30
CA SER A 868 -3.24 -50.04 46.67
C SER A 868 -4.05 -50.60 45.50
N ALA A 869 -4.78 -51.69 45.72
CA ALA A 869 -5.59 -52.37 44.70
C ALA A 869 -6.90 -51.62 44.33
N SER A 870 -7.05 -50.36 44.76
CA SER A 870 -8.30 -49.60 44.67
C SER A 870 -8.22 -48.33 43.80
N CYS A 871 -7.14 -48.10 43.04
CA CYS A 871 -7.12 -46.99 42.06
C CYS A 871 -7.82 -47.37 40.76
N GLU A 872 -8.64 -46.46 40.21
CA GLU A 872 -9.17 -46.51 38.82
C GLU A 872 -8.11 -46.26 37.73
N CYS A 873 -6.84 -46.20 38.11
CA CYS A 873 -5.73 -45.89 37.23
C CYS A 873 -5.48 -47.05 36.25
N VAL A 874 -5.32 -46.73 34.96
CA VAL A 874 -4.91 -47.67 33.93
C VAL A 874 -3.59 -47.17 33.36
N PRO A 875 -2.47 -47.89 33.53
CA PRO A 875 -1.18 -47.51 32.96
C PRO A 875 -1.31 -47.14 31.48
N ASP A 876 -0.63 -46.07 31.06
CA ASP A 876 -0.65 -45.50 29.70
C ASP A 876 -2.00 -45.00 29.16
N VAL A 877 -3.10 -45.16 29.90
CA VAL A 877 -4.45 -44.81 29.43
C VAL A 877 -5.09 -43.74 30.31
N PHE A 878 -5.04 -43.91 31.63
CA PHE A 878 -5.75 -43.04 32.57
C PHE A 878 -5.08 -42.97 33.95
N PHE A 879 -4.90 -41.77 34.47
CA PHE A 879 -4.47 -41.50 35.84
C PHE A 879 -5.62 -40.88 36.63
N CYS A 880 -5.88 -41.36 37.85
CA CYS A 880 -6.88 -40.78 38.74
C CYS A 880 -6.42 -39.42 39.30
N MET A 881 -7.30 -38.70 39.99
CA MET A 881 -6.97 -37.38 40.55
C MET A 881 -5.91 -37.42 41.65
N ASP A 882 -5.70 -38.55 42.31
CA ASP A 882 -4.69 -38.71 43.37
C ASP A 882 -3.27 -38.90 42.81
N HIS A 883 -3.11 -39.68 41.73
CA HIS A 883 -1.80 -39.91 41.09
C HIS A 883 -1.41 -38.85 40.05
N ARG A 884 -2.38 -38.10 39.53
CA ARG A 884 -2.13 -37.02 38.57
C ARG A 884 -1.42 -35.84 39.24
N VAL A 885 -0.52 -35.18 38.51
CA VAL A 885 0.02 -33.87 38.92
C VAL A 885 -1.13 -32.86 38.90
N ALA A 886 -1.49 -32.37 40.08
CA ALA A 886 -2.60 -31.45 40.30
C ALA A 886 -2.13 -30.00 40.55
N TYR A 887 -0.86 -29.82 40.90
CA TYR A 887 -0.25 -28.51 41.14
C TYR A 887 1.09 -28.41 40.42
N VAL A 888 1.28 -27.30 39.71
CA VAL A 888 2.53 -26.96 39.02
C VAL A 888 2.80 -25.49 39.26
N LYS A 889 3.97 -25.16 39.79
CA LYS A 889 4.47 -23.79 39.91
C LYS A 889 5.75 -23.67 39.10
N MET A 890 5.76 -22.77 38.13
CA MET A 890 6.92 -22.49 37.29
C MET A 890 7.58 -21.18 37.73
N GLU A 891 8.90 -21.20 37.82
CA GLU A 891 9.75 -20.10 38.27
C GLU A 891 10.99 -19.99 37.37
N LEU A 892 11.48 -18.77 37.19
CA LEU A 892 12.75 -18.49 36.54
C LEU A 892 13.74 -18.07 37.63
N PRO A 893 14.64 -18.95 38.09
CA PRO A 893 15.60 -18.60 39.12
C PRO A 893 16.82 -17.91 38.51
N GLU A 894 17.60 -17.27 39.37
CA GLU A 894 18.73 -16.42 38.99
C GLU A 894 19.81 -17.18 38.21
N GLU A 895 19.99 -18.47 38.50
CA GLU A 895 20.98 -19.35 37.85
C GLU A 895 20.66 -19.68 36.38
N GLY A 896 19.47 -19.30 35.88
CA GLY A 896 19.07 -19.37 34.47
C GLY A 896 18.50 -20.73 34.03
N GLY A 897 17.38 -20.72 33.30
CA GLY A 897 16.60 -21.93 32.96
C GLY A 897 15.20 -21.89 33.56
N LEU A 898 14.48 -23.02 33.51
CA LEU A 898 13.11 -23.13 34.03
C LEU A 898 13.05 -24.09 35.23
N GLY A 899 12.62 -23.56 36.37
CA GLY A 899 12.29 -24.36 37.56
C GLY A 899 10.81 -24.71 37.57
N ALA A 900 10.48 -25.98 37.80
CA ALA A 900 9.10 -26.44 37.96
C ALA A 900 8.93 -27.21 39.27
N HIS A 901 8.06 -26.74 40.15
CA HIS A 901 7.66 -27.43 41.37
C HIS A 901 6.29 -28.07 41.17
N MET A 902 6.25 -29.41 41.22
CA MET A 902 5.06 -30.20 40.93
C MET A 902 4.60 -31.02 42.14
N LYS A 903 3.29 -31.16 42.32
CA LYS A 903 2.67 -32.04 43.33
C LYS A 903 1.55 -32.87 42.71
N THR A 904 1.48 -34.14 43.09
CA THR A 904 0.30 -34.98 42.78
C THR A 904 -0.88 -34.60 43.66
N GLY A 905 -2.10 -34.97 43.25
CA GLY A 905 -3.30 -34.73 44.06
C GLY A 905 -3.21 -35.37 45.45
N LYS A 906 -2.63 -36.58 45.55
CA LYS A 906 -2.38 -37.27 46.82
C LYS A 906 -1.40 -36.50 47.70
N GLN A 907 -0.26 -36.05 47.14
CA GLN A 907 0.72 -35.23 47.87
C GLN A 907 0.11 -33.90 48.34
N LEU A 908 -0.75 -33.28 47.52
CA LEU A 908 -1.43 -32.04 47.87
C LEU A 908 -2.40 -32.25 49.05
N LYS A 909 -3.23 -33.30 49.01
CA LYS A 909 -4.16 -33.68 50.10
C LYS A 909 -3.43 -34.01 51.41
N GLN A 910 -2.25 -34.62 51.31
CA GLN A 910 -1.46 -35.07 52.45
C GLN A 910 -0.44 -34.03 52.95
N GLY A 911 -0.36 -32.86 52.31
CA GLY A 911 0.61 -31.81 52.68
C GLY A 911 2.08 -32.18 52.42
N LEU A 912 2.35 -33.19 51.60
CA LEU A 912 3.70 -33.68 51.34
C LEU A 912 4.52 -32.68 50.48
N PRO A 913 5.85 -32.67 50.63
CA PRO A 913 6.73 -31.92 49.73
C PRO A 913 6.58 -32.45 48.30
N GLY A 914 6.53 -31.53 47.33
CA GLY A 914 6.50 -31.87 45.90
C GLY A 914 7.88 -32.17 45.35
N GLN A 915 7.95 -32.50 44.06
CA GLN A 915 9.21 -32.64 43.34
C GLN A 915 9.59 -31.32 42.68
N ARG A 916 10.87 -30.96 42.74
CA ARG A 916 11.45 -29.83 42.02
C ARG A 916 12.23 -30.34 40.82
N TRP A 917 11.89 -29.83 39.65
CA TRP A 917 12.53 -30.12 38.39
C TRP A 917 13.28 -28.89 37.92
N TRP A 918 14.51 -29.10 37.49
CA TRP A 918 15.37 -28.06 36.96
C TRP A 918 15.67 -28.33 35.50
N ILE A 919 15.15 -27.47 34.62
CA ILE A 919 15.39 -27.56 33.18
C ILE A 919 16.41 -26.50 32.82
N GLN A 920 17.67 -26.91 32.81
CA GLN A 920 18.75 -26.08 32.27
C GLN A 920 18.63 -26.06 30.74
N LEU A 921 18.62 -24.85 30.18
CA LEU A 921 18.72 -24.64 28.74
C LEU A 921 20.17 -24.89 28.31
N ARG A 922 20.39 -25.75 27.32
CA ARG A 922 21.70 -25.90 26.68
C ARG A 922 21.69 -25.10 25.39
N ARG A 923 22.39 -23.96 25.36
CA ARG A 923 22.69 -23.23 24.12
C ARG A 923 24.08 -22.63 24.16
#